data_AF-A0A7X2P7C4-F1
#
_entry.id   AF-A0A7X2P7C4-F1
#
_cell.length_a   1.000
_cell.length_b   1.000
_cell.length_c   1.000
_cell.angle_alpha   90.00
_cell.angle_beta   90.00
_cell.angle_gamma   90.00
#
_symmetry.space_group_name_H-M   'P 1'
#
loop_
_entity.id
_entity.type
_entity.pdbx_description
1 polymer ?
#
loop_
_entity_poly.entity_id
_entity_poly.type
_entity_poly.pdbx_seq_one_letter_code
_entity_poly.pdbx_strand_id
1 'polypeptide(L)'
;MITTSAGFKHNLLNDNRNYKYFIDITLSDGKILNITNSDLWQRTFRIEDSVSQDNNLDVGDAIINKLSFSLNNIDESYSEYDFTDAELVAYIALDVDGELEKLKKFTGVIDETIYNGSLISITAFDNMSKADKDFDTSGIKFPVSIGELILYCATKMGIPLETVKFPNMDFVIQSLPNDSTSAVTYRQVISWCSQICGCFARCNRNGELEIKWYNTECLIEQFADGGTFNTTTTPYSDGDSVDGGTFNTTTTPYSDGASVDAGVFTSIESPHFFTGYSSHNIGVDDVVVTGVSVKTKERDSESASSGSSGYIIAIENNPFVTENNKQAIADFLGKRLIGIKFRTLTASVLSDPSVEAGDVGFFYALNHNYYPVLVSSVTFSAGGYMKIRSSAKTPARNKAVTYSEETRNYVDLRNKIAAEKTLREIQEEKLNDALNSSAGLYTTIEKGNTGNIYYFHNHKDLSDSDIVWKMTSEAWGVSTDGGKTWNGGMTVDGDTITRILTATGINADWIKTGKIQDTKSKNYWDMNTGEFQLASTVTVGGKTVSKIASDAVNAQTQRSIFNKLTNNGQTQGIYLSDGKLYVNASYIGTGELCDKSRNTVFNLSTGTFTMKKGSINIGGGRFVVDSSGYLTARGVSLSGSLRTVSGSTFTELYNGILRAGYTSGGSDTIHGTFDASAQYEGNQNCVSLLAKTGFLVLGGTGTIWFTDNSGTGYAWGWVNSDGLHSKNGANISSVKIPSSIRSDGTVEAWYSCSIVDGIVK
;
A
#
# COMPACT_ATOMS: atom_id res chain seq x y z
N MET A 1 24.04 -14.00 -21.33
CA MET A 1 24.53 -12.62 -21.18
C MET A 1 24.73 -11.99 -22.56
N ILE A 2 24.46 -10.69 -22.70
CA ILE A 2 24.84 -9.94 -23.91
C ILE A 2 26.35 -9.68 -23.87
N THR A 3 27.09 -10.17 -24.87
CA THR A 3 28.50 -9.83 -25.03
C THR A 3 28.66 -8.36 -25.39
N THR A 4 29.47 -7.63 -24.63
CA THR A 4 29.81 -6.22 -24.86
C THR A 4 31.30 -6.04 -25.04
N SER A 5 31.73 -4.94 -25.67
CA SER A 5 33.14 -4.59 -25.77
C SER A 5 33.78 -4.33 -24.40
N ALA A 6 35.13 -4.37 -24.36
CA ALA A 6 35.88 -3.96 -23.18
C ALA A 6 35.65 -2.48 -22.84
N GLY A 7 35.49 -1.62 -23.85
CA GLY A 7 35.19 -0.20 -23.67
C GLY A 7 33.81 0.04 -23.06
N PHE A 8 32.80 -0.75 -23.44
CA PHE A 8 31.48 -0.70 -22.81
C PHE A 8 31.56 -1.04 -21.32
N LYS A 9 32.25 -2.14 -20.98
CA LYS A 9 32.46 -2.56 -19.58
C LYS A 9 33.22 -1.50 -18.79
N HIS A 10 34.26 -0.91 -19.37
CA HIS A 10 35.04 0.16 -18.75
C HIS A 10 34.18 1.39 -18.43
N ASN A 11 33.30 1.80 -19.35
CA ASN A 11 32.36 2.89 -19.12
C ASN A 11 31.39 2.59 -17.96
N LEU A 12 30.85 1.37 -17.87
CA LEU A 12 29.98 0.99 -16.75
C LEU A 12 30.69 0.99 -15.40
N LEU A 13 31.97 0.60 -15.36
CA LEU A 13 32.81 0.60 -14.16
C LEU A 13 33.13 2.03 -13.68
N ASN A 14 33.28 2.98 -14.61
CA ASN A 14 33.48 4.41 -14.30
C ASN A 14 32.18 5.21 -14.14
N ASP A 15 31.06 4.53 -13.96
CA ASP A 15 29.73 5.13 -13.79
C ASP A 15 29.20 5.96 -14.97
N ASN A 16 29.72 5.76 -16.19
CA ASN A 16 29.14 6.34 -17.39
C ASN A 16 27.91 5.53 -17.85
N ARG A 17 26.72 6.05 -17.51
CA ARG A 17 25.41 5.45 -17.81
C ARG A 17 24.54 6.36 -18.68
N ASN A 18 25.16 7.20 -19.49
CA ASN A 18 24.48 8.12 -20.41
C ASN A 18 23.94 7.38 -21.65
N TYR A 19 22.95 6.51 -21.41
CA TYR A 19 22.40 5.68 -22.46
C TYR A 19 21.59 6.47 -23.50
N LYS A 20 21.77 6.08 -24.76
CA LYS A 20 20.91 6.49 -25.87
C LYS A 20 19.96 5.35 -26.23
N TYR A 21 18.70 5.67 -26.46
CA TYR A 21 17.64 4.73 -26.78
C TYR A 21 17.28 4.89 -28.25
N PHE A 22 17.19 3.76 -28.97
CA PHE A 22 16.73 3.71 -30.35
C PHE A 22 15.61 2.70 -30.46
N ILE A 23 14.52 3.04 -31.13
CA ILE A 23 13.40 2.13 -31.39
C ILE A 23 13.03 2.27 -32.85
N ASP A 24 13.18 1.18 -33.60
CA ASP A 24 12.78 1.12 -34.99
C ASP A 24 11.40 0.46 -35.04
N ILE A 25 10.36 1.21 -35.39
CA ILE A 25 8.98 0.73 -35.48
C ILE A 25 8.64 0.53 -36.96
N THR A 26 8.31 -0.69 -37.35
CA THR A 26 7.83 -1.03 -38.69
C THR A 26 6.30 -1.11 -38.65
N LEU A 27 5.64 -0.15 -39.29
CA LEU A 27 4.18 -0.11 -39.42
C LEU A 27 3.68 -1.20 -40.37
N SER A 28 2.38 -1.48 -40.33
CA SER A 28 1.74 -2.51 -41.16
C SER A 28 1.84 -2.25 -42.68
N ASP A 29 2.03 -0.98 -43.08
CA ASP A 29 2.27 -0.57 -44.47
C ASP A 29 3.75 -0.69 -44.90
N GLY A 30 4.64 -1.11 -43.99
CA GLY A 30 6.08 -1.25 -44.20
C GLY A 30 6.88 0.03 -43.95
N LYS A 31 6.27 1.15 -43.58
CA LYS A 31 6.99 2.37 -43.20
C LYS A 31 7.74 2.15 -41.88
N ILE A 32 9.00 2.59 -41.84
CA ILE A 32 9.85 2.51 -40.65
C ILE A 32 9.94 3.89 -39.98
N LEU A 33 9.53 3.97 -38.72
CA LEU A 33 9.72 5.12 -37.85
C LEU A 33 10.95 4.87 -36.97
N ASN A 34 11.95 5.75 -37.05
CA ASN A 34 13.16 5.67 -36.24
C ASN A 34 13.03 6.62 -35.04
N ILE A 35 12.81 6.07 -33.86
CA ILE A 35 12.60 6.80 -32.62
C ILE A 35 13.93 6.88 -31.86
N THR A 36 14.27 8.07 -31.40
CA THR A 36 15.48 8.36 -30.61
C THR A 36 15.12 9.03 -29.29
N ASN A 37 16.12 9.34 -28.44
CA ASN A 37 15.89 10.04 -27.18
C ASN A 37 15.10 11.35 -27.31
N SER A 38 15.22 12.10 -28.42
CA SER A 38 14.49 13.37 -28.60
C SER A 38 12.99 13.17 -28.78
N ASP A 39 12.60 11.99 -29.27
CA ASP A 39 11.23 11.64 -29.61
C ASP A 39 10.51 11.02 -28.41
N LEU A 40 11.26 10.60 -27.38
CA LEU A 40 10.74 9.98 -26.17
C LEU A 40 10.44 11.01 -25.08
N TRP A 41 9.31 10.85 -24.40
CA TRP A 41 9.08 11.55 -23.14
C TRP A 41 10.06 11.05 -22.08
N GLN A 42 10.65 11.99 -21.33
CA GLN A 42 11.75 11.68 -20.41
C GLN A 42 11.37 10.57 -19.42
N ARG A 43 12.29 9.59 -19.26
CA ARG A 43 12.23 8.49 -18.28
C ARG A 43 11.04 7.53 -18.44
N THR A 44 10.42 7.48 -19.62
CA THR A 44 9.30 6.55 -19.89
C THR A 44 9.74 5.19 -20.43
N PHE A 45 10.90 5.10 -21.07
CA PHE A 45 11.42 3.85 -21.62
C PHE A 45 11.69 2.82 -20.52
N ARG A 46 11.00 1.68 -20.59
CA ARG A 46 11.06 0.61 -19.60
C ARG A 46 10.87 -0.77 -20.22
N ILE A 47 11.79 -1.68 -19.91
CA ILE A 47 11.76 -3.10 -20.32
C ILE A 47 11.54 -3.96 -19.07
N GLU A 48 10.59 -4.88 -19.15
CA GLU A 48 10.33 -5.93 -18.17
C GLU A 48 10.64 -7.29 -18.80
N ASP A 49 11.73 -7.91 -18.37
CA ASP A 49 12.22 -9.23 -18.81
C ASP A 49 12.12 -10.21 -17.64
N SER A 50 11.50 -11.37 -17.81
CA SER A 50 11.27 -12.37 -16.75
C SER A 50 11.21 -13.79 -17.31
N VAL A 51 11.74 -14.74 -16.54
CA VAL A 51 11.72 -16.18 -16.87
C VAL A 51 11.12 -17.04 -15.75
N SER A 52 10.60 -16.40 -14.71
CA SER A 52 9.92 -17.03 -13.57
C SER A 52 8.96 -16.02 -12.93
N GLN A 53 7.89 -16.51 -12.32
CA GLN A 53 6.95 -15.72 -11.53
C GLN A 53 7.57 -15.18 -10.23
N ASP A 54 6.88 -14.20 -9.65
CA ASP A 54 7.28 -13.60 -8.39
C ASP A 54 7.23 -14.60 -7.23
N ASN A 55 8.34 -14.68 -6.48
CA ASN A 55 8.50 -15.56 -5.31
C ASN A 55 8.44 -17.07 -5.59
N ASN A 56 8.63 -17.51 -6.84
CA ASN A 56 8.81 -18.92 -7.16
C ASN A 56 10.06 -19.12 -8.04
N LEU A 57 10.63 -20.32 -8.02
CA LEU A 57 11.60 -20.75 -9.03
C LEU A 57 10.84 -21.69 -9.95
N ASP A 58 10.38 -21.16 -11.06
CA ASP A 58 9.54 -21.87 -12.01
C ASP A 58 10.39 -22.66 -13.01
N VAL A 59 9.92 -23.85 -13.33
CA VAL A 59 10.48 -24.71 -14.36
C VAL A 59 9.40 -24.89 -15.42
N GLY A 60 9.72 -24.53 -16.66
CA GLY A 60 8.80 -24.59 -17.79
C GLY A 60 8.06 -23.30 -18.10
N ASP A 61 8.36 -22.19 -17.44
CA ASP A 61 7.65 -20.94 -17.70
C ASP A 61 7.92 -20.41 -19.12
N ALA A 62 6.86 -19.90 -19.75
CA ALA A 62 6.88 -19.21 -21.05
C ALA A 62 6.24 -17.83 -20.90
N ILE A 63 7.03 -16.86 -20.44
CA ILE A 63 6.57 -15.52 -20.06
C ILE A 63 6.65 -14.58 -21.27
N ILE A 64 5.62 -13.76 -21.44
CA ILE A 64 5.58 -12.67 -22.41
C ILE A 64 6.24 -11.45 -21.77
N ASN A 65 7.34 -10.99 -22.34
CA ASN A 65 8.07 -9.83 -21.86
C ASN A 65 7.51 -8.54 -22.46
N LYS A 66 7.75 -7.41 -21.79
CA LYS A 66 7.09 -6.15 -22.13
C LYS A 66 8.09 -5.00 -22.29
N LEU A 67 7.91 -4.22 -23.34
CA LEU A 67 8.50 -2.89 -23.52
C LEU A 67 7.40 -1.84 -23.40
N SER A 68 7.70 -0.75 -22.70
CA SER A 68 6.80 0.41 -22.59
C SER A 68 7.58 1.72 -22.72
N PHE A 69 7.01 2.69 -23.43
CA PHE A 69 7.57 4.03 -23.60
C PHE A 69 6.47 5.02 -24.01
N SER A 70 6.74 6.32 -23.95
CA SER A 70 5.83 7.34 -24.47
C SER A 70 6.54 8.20 -25.51
N LEU A 71 5.92 8.37 -26.68
CA LEU A 71 6.34 9.33 -27.68
C LEU A 71 5.87 10.73 -27.30
N ASN A 72 6.74 11.71 -27.48
CA ASN A 72 6.39 13.12 -27.43
C ASN A 72 5.63 13.48 -28.72
N ASN A 73 4.37 13.85 -28.57
CA ASN A 73 3.47 14.14 -29.69
C ASN A 73 2.80 15.52 -29.53
N ILE A 74 3.49 16.48 -28.89
CA ILE A 74 2.99 17.85 -28.71
C ILE A 74 2.75 18.54 -30.06
N ASP A 75 3.61 18.27 -31.03
CA ASP A 75 3.53 18.84 -32.39
C ASP A 75 2.75 17.93 -33.36
N GLU A 76 1.99 16.96 -32.85
CA GLU A 76 1.17 16.00 -33.60
C GLU A 76 1.94 15.17 -34.66
N SER A 77 3.27 15.09 -34.55
CA SER A 77 4.17 14.44 -35.53
C SER A 77 3.95 12.93 -35.70
N TYR A 78 3.25 12.29 -34.75
CA TYR A 78 2.94 10.85 -34.78
C TYR A 78 1.43 10.55 -34.83
N SER A 79 0.57 11.57 -34.81
CA SER A 79 -0.89 11.41 -34.79
C SER A 79 -1.47 10.78 -36.07
N GLU A 80 -0.74 10.88 -37.18
CA GLU A 80 -1.16 10.32 -38.47
C GLU A 80 -0.93 8.80 -38.59
N TYR A 81 -0.13 8.21 -37.71
CA TYR A 81 0.28 6.80 -37.82
C TYR A 81 -0.69 5.86 -37.10
N ASP A 82 -0.99 4.75 -37.74
CA ASP A 82 -1.65 3.60 -37.13
C ASP A 82 -0.60 2.59 -36.68
N PHE A 83 -0.52 2.36 -35.38
CA PHE A 83 0.43 1.44 -34.74
C PHE A 83 -0.12 0.01 -34.60
N THR A 84 -1.34 -0.25 -35.08
CA THR A 84 -1.95 -1.59 -35.01
C THR A 84 -1.08 -2.62 -35.73
N ASP A 85 -0.79 -3.73 -35.06
CA ASP A 85 0.08 -4.83 -35.53
C ASP A 85 1.51 -4.42 -35.92
N ALA A 86 1.95 -3.20 -35.57
CA ALA A 86 3.29 -2.75 -35.88
C ALA A 86 4.35 -3.53 -35.10
N GLU A 87 5.44 -3.91 -35.76
CA GLU A 87 6.58 -4.57 -35.14
C GLU A 87 7.63 -3.56 -34.71
N LEU A 88 8.41 -3.85 -33.67
CA LEU A 88 9.50 -2.98 -33.25
C LEU A 88 10.75 -3.72 -32.82
N VAL A 89 11.87 -3.01 -32.93
CA VAL A 89 13.16 -3.42 -32.37
C VAL A 89 13.73 -2.27 -31.54
N ALA A 90 14.07 -2.53 -30.28
CA ALA A 90 14.65 -1.55 -29.38
C ALA A 90 16.12 -1.84 -29.07
N TYR A 91 16.91 -0.76 -29.04
CA TYR A 91 18.33 -0.77 -28.70
C TYR A 91 18.64 0.19 -27.57
N ILE A 92 19.60 -0.20 -26.73
CA ILE A 92 20.24 0.68 -25.75
C ILE A 92 21.70 0.82 -26.17
N ALA A 93 22.15 2.06 -26.35
CA ALA A 93 23.49 2.36 -26.81
C ALA A 93 24.28 3.16 -25.79
N LEU A 94 25.60 3.00 -25.80
CA LEU A 94 26.54 3.80 -25.04
C LEU A 94 27.63 4.31 -25.98
N ASP A 95 28.13 5.51 -25.70
CA ASP A 95 29.28 6.07 -26.39
C ASP A 95 30.56 5.45 -25.83
N VAL A 96 31.30 4.76 -26.70
CA VAL A 96 32.56 4.10 -26.40
C VAL A 96 33.61 4.70 -27.32
N ASP A 97 34.42 5.60 -26.76
CA ASP A 97 35.51 6.29 -27.46
C ASP A 97 35.08 7.03 -28.75
N GLY A 98 33.88 7.62 -28.75
CA GLY A 98 33.33 8.39 -29.87
C GLY A 98 32.44 7.58 -30.82
N GLU A 99 32.35 6.26 -30.64
CA GLU A 99 31.49 5.36 -31.41
C GLU A 99 30.31 4.86 -30.57
N LEU A 100 29.13 4.75 -31.18
CA LEU A 100 27.95 4.24 -30.50
C LEU A 100 27.87 2.72 -30.59
N GLU A 101 28.20 2.04 -29.48
CA GLU A 101 27.96 0.62 -29.34
C GLU A 101 26.48 0.39 -28.98
N LYS A 102 25.71 -0.18 -29.92
CA LYS A 102 24.28 -0.46 -29.77
C LYS A 102 24.05 -1.90 -29.31
N LEU A 103 23.38 -2.07 -28.18
CA LEU A 103 22.90 -3.36 -27.69
C LEU A 103 21.42 -3.52 -28.04
N LYS A 104 21.08 -4.50 -28.88
CA LYS A 104 19.69 -4.87 -29.11
C LYS A 104 19.11 -5.45 -27.82
N LYS A 105 17.91 -5.03 -27.42
CA LYS A 105 17.31 -5.41 -26.13
C LYS A 105 15.90 -5.98 -26.21
N PHE A 106 15.18 -5.69 -27.29
CA PHE A 106 13.79 -6.12 -27.41
C PHE A 106 13.39 -6.18 -28.88
N THR A 107 12.69 -7.26 -29.25
CA THR A 107 12.01 -7.38 -30.54
C THR A 107 10.59 -7.89 -30.25
N GLY A 108 9.58 -7.23 -30.79
CA GLY A 108 8.20 -7.56 -30.47
C GLY A 108 7.17 -6.83 -31.31
N VAL A 109 5.91 -6.92 -30.89
CA VAL A 109 4.74 -6.35 -31.56
C VAL A 109 4.06 -5.35 -30.61
N ILE A 110 3.60 -4.23 -31.15
CA ILE A 110 2.79 -3.26 -30.41
C ILE A 110 1.42 -3.85 -30.11
N ASP A 111 1.01 -3.79 -28.85
CA ASP A 111 -0.27 -4.33 -28.37
C ASP A 111 -1.25 -3.20 -28.01
N GLU A 112 -0.78 -2.19 -27.28
CA GLU A 112 -1.63 -1.10 -26.80
C GLU A 112 -1.01 0.26 -27.13
N THR A 113 -1.84 1.17 -27.65
CA THR A 113 -1.48 2.58 -27.83
C THR A 113 -2.54 3.49 -27.22
N ILE A 114 -2.11 4.44 -26.38
CA ILE A 114 -3.01 5.37 -25.67
C ILE A 114 -2.56 6.81 -25.95
N TYR A 115 -3.46 7.60 -26.54
CA TYR A 115 -3.25 9.03 -26.77
C TYR A 115 -3.99 9.88 -25.73
N ASN A 116 -3.29 10.84 -25.11
CA ASN A 116 -3.85 11.72 -24.09
C ASN A 116 -3.88 13.22 -24.48
N GLY A 117 -3.64 13.54 -25.76
CA GLY A 117 -3.58 14.92 -26.27
C GLY A 117 -2.17 15.48 -26.44
N SER A 118 -1.14 14.89 -25.82
CA SER A 118 0.25 15.34 -26.00
C SER A 118 1.27 14.21 -26.06
N LEU A 119 0.94 13.04 -25.50
CA LEU A 119 1.78 11.87 -25.49
C LEU A 119 1.03 10.68 -26.09
N ILE A 120 1.76 9.83 -26.81
CA ILE A 120 1.30 8.51 -27.21
C ILE A 120 2.05 7.49 -26.36
N SER A 121 1.36 6.81 -25.45
CA SER A 121 1.94 5.73 -24.65
C SER A 121 1.81 4.42 -25.41
N ILE A 122 2.92 3.72 -25.58
CA ILE A 122 3.03 2.48 -26.35
C ILE A 122 3.44 1.35 -25.41
N THR A 123 2.70 0.25 -25.47
CA THR A 123 3.06 -1.03 -24.86
C THR A 123 3.27 -2.04 -25.98
N ALA A 124 4.41 -2.72 -25.95
CA ALA A 124 4.73 -3.80 -26.87
C ALA A 124 5.10 -5.07 -26.10
N PHE A 125 4.74 -6.21 -26.67
CA PHE A 125 5.07 -7.53 -26.16
C PHE A 125 6.09 -8.21 -27.04
N ASP A 126 6.97 -9.01 -26.45
CA ASP A 126 7.91 -9.81 -27.24
C ASP A 126 7.17 -10.85 -28.09
N ASN A 127 7.90 -11.51 -28.98
CA ASN A 127 7.31 -12.47 -29.92
C ASN A 127 6.64 -13.69 -29.23
N MET A 128 6.82 -13.90 -27.92
CA MET A 128 6.11 -14.94 -27.19
C MET A 128 4.59 -14.69 -27.18
N SER A 129 4.16 -13.42 -27.29
CA SER A 129 2.75 -13.04 -27.44
C SER A 129 2.07 -13.69 -28.65
N LYS A 130 2.81 -13.94 -29.73
CA LYS A 130 2.30 -14.62 -30.93
C LYS A 130 1.81 -16.04 -30.63
N ALA A 131 2.30 -16.66 -29.55
CA ALA A 131 1.94 -18.01 -29.11
C ALA A 131 0.67 -18.09 -28.24
N ASP A 132 0.01 -16.97 -27.93
CA ASP A 132 -1.34 -16.94 -27.31
C ASP A 132 -2.46 -17.14 -28.35
N LYS A 133 -2.31 -18.21 -29.14
CA LYS A 133 -3.30 -18.70 -30.12
C LYS A 133 -3.63 -20.16 -29.83
N ASP A 134 -4.82 -20.59 -30.21
CA ASP A 134 -5.25 -22.00 -30.06
C ASP A 134 -4.33 -22.95 -30.80
N PHE A 135 -3.91 -24.02 -30.12
CA PHE A 135 -3.01 -25.03 -30.65
C PHE A 135 -3.69 -25.86 -31.76
N ASP A 136 -3.22 -25.70 -33.00
CA ASP A 136 -3.69 -26.45 -34.16
C ASP A 136 -3.02 -27.83 -34.19
N THR A 137 -3.81 -28.89 -34.13
CA THR A 137 -3.32 -30.28 -34.14
C THR A 137 -3.27 -30.87 -35.55
N SER A 138 -3.80 -30.19 -36.57
CA SER A 138 -4.00 -30.75 -37.92
C SER A 138 -2.69 -31.08 -38.66
N GLY A 139 -1.61 -30.37 -38.32
CA GLY A 139 -0.32 -30.49 -39.00
C GLY A 139 0.75 -31.31 -38.28
N ILE A 140 0.43 -31.95 -37.15
CA ILE A 140 1.39 -32.71 -36.34
C ILE A 140 0.83 -34.09 -35.99
N LYS A 141 1.68 -35.12 -36.02
CA LYS A 141 1.31 -36.51 -35.71
C LYS A 141 2.07 -36.99 -34.49
N PHE A 142 1.35 -37.63 -33.58
CA PHE A 142 1.93 -38.29 -32.41
C PHE A 142 2.13 -39.79 -32.70
N PRO A 143 3.15 -40.46 -32.13
CA PRO A 143 4.13 -39.92 -31.18
C PRO A 143 5.13 -38.95 -31.82
N VAL A 144 5.56 -37.92 -31.06
CA VAL A 144 6.48 -36.87 -31.53
C VAL A 144 7.48 -36.50 -30.44
N SER A 145 8.71 -36.12 -30.80
CA SER A 145 9.68 -35.62 -29.82
C SER A 145 9.32 -34.20 -29.34
N ILE A 146 9.79 -33.82 -28.15
CA ILE A 146 9.65 -32.45 -27.65
C ILE A 146 10.31 -31.45 -28.62
N GLY A 147 11.49 -31.78 -29.17
CA GLY A 147 12.20 -30.96 -30.14
C GLY A 147 11.37 -30.63 -31.38
N GLU A 148 10.77 -31.65 -31.98
CA GLU A 148 9.88 -31.50 -33.14
C GLU A 148 8.59 -30.74 -32.79
N LEU A 149 8.02 -30.98 -31.59
CA LEU A 149 6.81 -30.30 -31.13
C LEU A 149 7.04 -28.80 -30.88
N ILE A 150 8.16 -28.41 -30.25
CA ILE A 150 8.54 -27.01 -30.08
C ILE A 150 8.80 -26.35 -31.43
N LEU A 151 9.53 -27.01 -32.33
CA LEU A 151 9.79 -26.50 -33.69
C LEU A 151 8.48 -26.29 -34.46
N TYR A 152 7.53 -27.21 -34.34
CA TYR A 152 6.20 -27.07 -34.92
C TYR A 152 5.46 -25.85 -34.37
N CYS A 153 5.46 -25.67 -33.03
CA CYS A 153 4.84 -24.50 -32.40
C CYS A 153 5.47 -23.20 -32.89
N ALA A 154 6.80 -23.12 -32.89
CA ALA A 154 7.56 -21.96 -33.34
C ALA A 154 7.24 -21.61 -34.81
N THR A 155 7.23 -22.62 -35.68
CA THR A 155 6.91 -22.47 -37.12
C THR A 155 5.48 -21.95 -37.33
N LYS A 156 4.50 -22.51 -36.63
CA LYS A 156 3.09 -22.10 -36.75
C LYS A 156 2.86 -20.67 -36.27
N MET A 157 3.60 -20.24 -35.24
CA MET A 157 3.50 -18.89 -34.68
C MET A 157 4.38 -17.86 -35.41
N GLY A 158 5.16 -18.28 -36.41
CA GLY A 158 6.07 -17.39 -37.14
C GLY A 158 7.23 -16.88 -36.28
N ILE A 159 7.66 -17.67 -35.29
CA ILE A 159 8.76 -17.34 -34.39
C ILE A 159 9.95 -18.22 -34.78
N PRO A 160 11.12 -17.67 -35.13
CA PRO A 160 12.31 -18.49 -35.37
C PRO A 160 12.76 -19.19 -34.09
N LEU A 161 13.19 -20.45 -34.18
CA LEU A 161 13.74 -21.20 -33.05
C LEU A 161 15.27 -21.08 -33.04
N GLU A 162 15.83 -20.45 -32.02
CA GLU A 162 17.28 -20.30 -31.86
C GLU A 162 17.92 -21.57 -31.29
N THR A 163 17.32 -22.12 -30.23
CA THR A 163 17.87 -23.29 -29.55
C THR A 163 17.47 -24.57 -30.27
N VAL A 164 18.27 -25.00 -31.25
CA VAL A 164 18.07 -26.27 -31.98
C VAL A 164 18.51 -27.51 -31.19
N LYS A 165 19.24 -27.33 -30.08
CA LYS A 165 19.63 -28.41 -29.15
C LYS A 165 19.44 -27.97 -27.71
N PHE A 166 18.61 -28.70 -26.97
CA PHE A 166 18.34 -28.42 -25.56
C PHE A 166 18.08 -29.72 -24.78
N PRO A 167 18.17 -29.68 -23.44
CA PRO A 167 18.03 -30.87 -22.61
C PRO A 167 16.69 -31.58 -22.82
N ASN A 168 16.71 -32.92 -22.86
CA ASN A 168 15.52 -33.78 -23.01
C ASN A 168 14.70 -33.58 -24.30
N MET A 169 15.24 -32.93 -25.33
CA MET A 169 14.49 -32.66 -26.57
C MET A 169 14.00 -33.93 -27.29
N ASP A 170 14.70 -35.04 -27.14
CA ASP A 170 14.36 -36.33 -27.76
C ASP A 170 13.25 -37.09 -27.01
N PHE A 171 12.77 -36.56 -25.88
CA PHE A 171 11.69 -37.18 -25.11
C PHE A 171 10.41 -37.24 -25.95
N VAL A 172 9.81 -38.43 -26.05
CA VAL A 172 8.69 -38.69 -26.96
C VAL A 172 7.35 -38.52 -26.26
N ILE A 173 6.55 -37.58 -26.76
CA ILE A 173 5.16 -37.38 -26.38
C ILE A 173 4.27 -38.34 -27.16
N GLN A 174 3.51 -39.17 -26.44
CA GLN A 174 2.74 -40.26 -27.05
C GLN A 174 1.40 -39.81 -27.65
N SER A 175 0.74 -38.83 -27.01
CA SER A 175 -0.55 -38.30 -27.45
C SER A 175 -0.80 -36.93 -26.83
N LEU A 176 -1.74 -36.19 -27.40
CA LEU A 176 -2.24 -34.96 -26.80
C LEU A 176 -3.13 -35.25 -25.60
N PRO A 177 -3.35 -34.25 -24.72
CA PRO A 177 -4.27 -34.38 -23.60
C PRO A 177 -5.69 -34.66 -24.13
N ASN A 178 -6.29 -35.80 -23.77
CA ASN A 178 -7.59 -36.29 -24.31
C ASN A 178 -8.85 -35.52 -23.86
N ASP A 179 -8.75 -34.29 -23.35
CA ASP A 179 -9.93 -33.47 -23.01
C ASP A 179 -10.21 -32.45 -24.12
N SER A 180 -10.94 -32.89 -25.14
CA SER A 180 -11.34 -32.14 -26.33
C SER A 180 -12.30 -30.96 -26.10
N THR A 181 -12.26 -30.34 -24.91
CA THR A 181 -13.09 -29.17 -24.55
C THR A 181 -12.29 -28.01 -23.93
N SER A 182 -10.97 -28.17 -23.71
CA SER A 182 -10.12 -27.09 -23.22
C SER A 182 -9.34 -26.48 -24.39
N ALA A 183 -9.63 -25.25 -24.78
CA ALA A 183 -8.77 -24.49 -25.68
C ALA A 183 -7.38 -24.36 -25.03
N VAL A 184 -6.37 -24.98 -25.65
CA VAL A 184 -4.96 -24.93 -25.20
C VAL A 184 -4.21 -24.03 -26.17
N THR A 185 -3.35 -23.16 -25.67
CA THR A 185 -2.54 -22.29 -26.54
C THR A 185 -1.19 -22.92 -26.91
N TYR A 186 -0.58 -22.49 -28.02
CA TYR A 186 0.79 -22.88 -28.34
C TYR A 186 1.77 -22.56 -27.21
N ARG A 187 1.59 -21.44 -26.52
CA ARG A 187 2.42 -21.05 -25.38
C ARG A 187 2.34 -22.05 -24.22
N GLN A 188 1.15 -22.59 -23.94
CA GLN A 188 0.98 -23.64 -22.93
C GLN A 188 1.68 -24.93 -23.35
N VAL A 189 1.59 -25.33 -24.62
CA VAL A 189 2.31 -26.51 -25.14
C VAL A 189 3.83 -26.32 -25.02
N ILE A 190 4.34 -25.15 -25.40
CA ILE A 190 5.77 -24.80 -25.22
C ILE A 190 6.15 -24.89 -23.74
N SER A 191 5.35 -24.31 -22.85
CA SER A 191 5.58 -24.35 -21.41
C SER A 191 5.66 -25.79 -20.86
N TRP A 192 4.71 -26.65 -21.21
CA TRP A 192 4.71 -28.06 -20.78
C TRP A 192 5.93 -28.83 -21.29
N CYS A 193 6.34 -28.57 -22.52
CA CYS A 193 7.57 -29.14 -23.09
C CYS A 193 8.81 -28.66 -22.34
N SER A 194 8.96 -27.35 -22.15
CA SER A 194 10.08 -26.74 -21.42
C SER A 194 10.18 -27.24 -19.99
N GLN A 195 9.04 -27.53 -19.36
CA GLN A 195 8.97 -28.07 -18.01
C GLN A 195 9.62 -29.47 -17.92
N ILE A 196 9.34 -30.36 -18.88
CA ILE A 196 9.93 -31.70 -18.97
C ILE A 196 11.43 -31.62 -19.32
N CYS A 197 11.83 -30.58 -20.05
CA CYS A 197 13.23 -30.29 -20.34
C CYS A 197 14.00 -29.75 -19.11
N GLY A 198 13.32 -29.23 -18.09
CA GLY A 198 13.98 -28.55 -16.97
C GLY A 198 14.52 -27.18 -17.38
N CYS A 199 13.78 -26.46 -18.22
CA CYS A 199 14.15 -25.18 -18.83
C CYS A 199 12.99 -24.19 -18.74
N PHE A 200 13.25 -22.91 -18.98
CA PHE A 200 12.24 -21.92 -19.33
C PHE A 200 12.25 -21.68 -20.85
N ALA A 201 11.16 -21.16 -21.38
CA ALA A 201 11.06 -20.66 -22.74
C ALA A 201 10.95 -19.14 -22.74
N ARG A 202 11.73 -18.47 -23.59
CA ARG A 202 11.62 -17.02 -23.78
C ARG A 202 11.88 -16.66 -25.24
N CYS A 203 11.40 -15.49 -25.65
CA CYS A 203 11.93 -14.86 -26.85
C CYS A 203 13.16 -14.04 -26.48
N ASN A 204 14.27 -14.29 -27.17
CA ASN A 204 15.52 -13.58 -26.97
C ASN A 204 15.43 -12.16 -27.55
N ARG A 205 16.50 -11.37 -27.39
CA ARG A 205 16.59 -9.99 -27.91
C ARG A 205 16.45 -9.86 -29.43
N ASN A 206 16.60 -10.94 -30.20
CA ASN A 206 16.38 -10.95 -31.65
C ASN A 206 14.93 -11.30 -32.02
N GLY A 207 14.10 -11.67 -31.06
CA GLY A 207 12.72 -12.12 -31.30
C GLY A 207 12.62 -13.62 -31.60
N GLU A 208 13.67 -14.40 -31.31
CA GLU A 208 13.75 -15.83 -31.58
C GLU A 208 13.40 -16.60 -30.29
N LEU A 209 12.66 -17.70 -30.41
CA LEU A 209 12.35 -18.59 -29.30
C LEU A 209 13.61 -19.33 -28.86
N GLU A 210 13.96 -19.25 -27.58
CA GLU A 210 15.03 -20.02 -26.96
C GLU A 210 14.52 -20.86 -25.79
N ILE A 211 15.03 -22.09 -25.69
CA ILE A 211 14.75 -23.01 -24.60
C ILE A 211 16.01 -23.10 -23.75
N LYS A 212 16.00 -22.45 -22.61
CA LYS A 212 17.22 -22.14 -21.86
C LYS A 212 17.06 -22.42 -20.37
N TRP A 213 18.18 -22.63 -19.71
CA TRP A 213 18.26 -22.65 -18.25
C TRP A 213 19.39 -21.74 -17.79
N TYR A 214 19.38 -21.36 -16.52
CA TYR A 214 20.46 -20.61 -15.90
C TYR A 214 21.78 -21.37 -16.05
N ASN A 215 22.86 -20.66 -16.43
CA ASN A 215 24.19 -21.23 -16.49
C ASN A 215 24.79 -21.34 -15.08
N THR A 216 24.28 -22.28 -14.27
CA THR A 216 24.65 -22.43 -12.86
C THR A 216 26.07 -22.95 -12.65
N GLU A 217 26.72 -23.49 -13.70
CA GLU A 217 28.12 -23.90 -13.65
C GLU A 217 29.03 -22.70 -13.34
N CYS A 218 28.66 -21.49 -13.78
CA CYS A 218 29.36 -20.24 -13.47
C CYS A 218 29.19 -19.77 -12.00
N LEU A 219 28.33 -20.43 -11.21
CA LEU A 219 28.12 -20.13 -9.79
C LEU A 219 28.90 -21.05 -8.86
N ILE A 220 29.51 -22.11 -9.40
CA ILE A 220 30.46 -22.95 -8.68
C ILE A 220 31.71 -22.08 -8.53
N GLU A 221 32.20 -21.89 -7.30
CA GLU A 221 33.38 -21.06 -7.00
C GLU A 221 34.60 -21.54 -7.81
N GLN A 222 34.76 -21.03 -9.03
CA GLN A 222 36.02 -21.02 -9.75
C GLN A 222 36.73 -19.69 -9.45
N PHE A 223 36.90 -19.38 -8.17
CA PHE A 223 38.14 -18.73 -7.81
C PHE A 223 39.17 -19.85 -7.89
N ALA A 224 40.16 -19.72 -8.76
CA ALA A 224 41.34 -20.56 -8.68
C ALA A 224 41.84 -20.53 -7.22
N ASP A 225 41.64 -21.62 -6.49
CA ASP A 225 42.29 -21.82 -5.21
C ASP A 225 43.79 -21.84 -5.53
N GLY A 226 44.53 -20.84 -5.02
CA GLY A 226 45.99 -20.79 -5.17
C GLY A 226 46.72 -21.92 -4.45
N GLY A 227 45.97 -22.90 -3.93
CA GLY A 227 46.45 -23.99 -3.11
C GLY A 227 46.74 -23.53 -1.69
N THR A 228 46.84 -24.50 -0.78
CA THR A 228 47.37 -24.27 0.57
C THR A 228 48.89 -24.43 0.56
N PHE A 229 49.64 -23.41 0.99
CA PHE A 229 51.09 -23.48 1.24
C PHE A 229 51.41 -24.24 2.55
N ASN A 230 51.01 -25.50 2.67
CA ASN A 230 51.22 -26.22 3.92
C ASN A 230 51.56 -27.69 3.73
N THR A 231 52.76 -28.00 3.23
CA THR A 231 53.52 -29.17 3.68
C THR A 231 55.04 -28.91 3.67
N THR A 232 55.73 -29.57 4.60
CA THR A 232 57.10 -29.31 5.09
C THR A 232 58.23 -29.88 4.23
N THR A 233 58.16 -29.79 2.90
CA THR A 233 59.23 -30.28 2.00
C THR A 233 59.73 -29.20 1.06
N THR A 234 61.03 -28.89 1.17
CA THR A 234 61.71 -27.86 0.38
C THR A 234 62.09 -28.35 -1.03
N PRO A 235 61.88 -27.55 -2.09
CA PRO A 235 61.22 -26.25 -2.15
C PRO A 235 59.94 -26.35 -2.99
N TYR A 236 58.81 -26.78 -2.41
CA TYR A 236 57.48 -27.01 -3.03
C TYR A 236 57.33 -28.38 -3.71
N SER A 237 56.60 -29.31 -3.10
CA SER A 237 56.27 -30.63 -3.69
C SER A 237 54.80 -30.82 -4.03
N ASP A 238 53.97 -29.80 -3.84
CA ASP A 238 52.53 -29.76 -4.10
C ASP A 238 52.09 -28.49 -4.86
N GLY A 239 53.04 -27.67 -5.32
CA GLY A 239 52.76 -26.54 -6.20
C GLY A 239 52.76 -26.97 -7.66
N ASP A 240 51.59 -26.94 -8.32
CA ASP A 240 51.53 -26.88 -9.77
C ASP A 240 52.38 -25.69 -10.25
N SER A 241 53.23 -25.96 -11.25
CA SER A 241 54.26 -25.05 -11.71
C SER A 241 53.66 -23.81 -12.38
N VAL A 242 53.47 -22.75 -11.59
CA VAL A 242 53.34 -21.39 -12.12
C VAL A 242 54.67 -20.68 -11.82
N ASP A 243 55.58 -20.70 -12.79
CA ASP A 243 56.81 -19.91 -12.74
C ASP A 243 56.43 -18.43 -12.78
N GLY A 244 56.58 -17.74 -11.64
CA GLY A 244 56.38 -16.29 -11.51
C GLY A 244 57.43 -15.44 -12.24
N GLY A 245 58.17 -16.04 -13.17
CA GLY A 245 59.26 -15.40 -13.88
C GLY A 245 60.50 -15.28 -13.00
N THR A 246 61.66 -15.26 -13.66
CA THR A 246 62.94 -15.08 -13.00
C THR A 246 63.11 -13.62 -12.59
N PHE A 247 62.97 -13.31 -11.30
CA PHE A 247 63.45 -12.04 -10.74
C PHE A 247 64.98 -12.09 -10.59
N ASN A 248 65.70 -12.03 -11.71
CA ASN A 248 67.15 -11.87 -11.68
C ASN A 248 67.50 -10.37 -11.68
N THR A 249 67.87 -9.84 -10.52
CA THR A 249 68.26 -8.44 -10.32
C THR A 249 69.69 -8.11 -10.78
N THR A 250 70.34 -8.98 -11.59
CA THR A 250 71.73 -8.73 -12.04
C THR A 250 71.94 -8.70 -13.55
N THR A 251 70.93 -9.00 -14.38
CA THR A 251 71.15 -9.04 -15.85
C THR A 251 70.09 -8.36 -16.73
N THR A 252 69.02 -7.77 -16.18
CA THR A 252 68.00 -7.09 -17.02
C THR A 252 67.47 -5.82 -16.33
N PRO A 253 67.58 -4.62 -16.94
CA PRO A 253 67.08 -3.39 -16.34
C PRO A 253 65.54 -3.37 -16.34
N TYR A 254 64.96 -2.66 -15.37
CA TYR A 254 63.53 -2.47 -15.09
C TYR A 254 62.71 -1.78 -16.22
N SER A 255 63.27 -1.63 -17.42
CA SER A 255 62.71 -0.81 -18.51
C SER A 255 62.19 -1.60 -19.71
N ASP A 256 62.35 -2.92 -19.75
CA ASP A 256 61.76 -3.75 -20.81
C ASP A 256 60.43 -4.32 -20.30
N GLY A 257 59.34 -3.83 -20.88
CA GLY A 257 57.98 -4.24 -20.55
C GLY A 257 57.80 -5.74 -20.70
N ALA A 258 57.76 -6.45 -19.57
CA ALA A 258 57.35 -7.84 -19.51
C ALA A 258 55.84 -7.93 -19.73
N SER A 259 55.41 -7.86 -21.00
CA SER A 259 54.12 -8.35 -21.44
C SER A 259 54.23 -9.87 -21.55
N VAL A 260 53.81 -10.59 -20.52
CA VAL A 260 53.56 -12.02 -20.61
C VAL A 260 52.06 -12.24 -20.44
N ASP A 261 51.45 -12.72 -21.52
CA ASP A 261 50.04 -13.11 -21.60
C ASP A 261 49.75 -14.19 -20.56
N ALA A 262 48.85 -13.90 -19.62
CA ALA A 262 48.53 -14.74 -18.46
C ALA A 262 47.71 -15.99 -18.81
N GLY A 263 47.94 -16.56 -20.00
CA GLY A 263 47.08 -17.56 -20.61
C GLY A 263 45.72 -16.97 -21.02
N VAL A 264 45.20 -17.46 -22.13
CA VAL A 264 43.79 -17.21 -22.49
C VAL A 264 42.95 -18.03 -21.52
N PHE A 265 42.34 -17.38 -20.53
CA PHE A 265 41.22 -17.96 -19.81
C PHE A 265 40.21 -18.41 -20.88
N THR A 266 40.02 -19.72 -21.02
CA THR A 266 38.96 -20.25 -21.87
C THR A 266 37.67 -19.59 -21.39
N SER A 267 36.97 -18.94 -22.31
CA SER A 267 35.84 -18.05 -22.03
C SER A 267 34.67 -18.82 -21.43
N ILE A 268 34.74 -19.15 -20.14
CA ILE A 268 33.55 -19.39 -19.32
C ILE A 268 32.85 -18.04 -19.29
N GLU A 269 31.61 -17.98 -19.78
CA GLU A 269 30.78 -16.78 -19.66
C GLU A 269 30.81 -16.31 -18.20
N SER A 270 31.47 -15.18 -17.93
CA SER A 270 31.67 -14.72 -16.56
C SER A 270 30.33 -14.34 -15.93
N PRO A 271 30.07 -14.69 -14.66
CA PRO A 271 28.85 -14.28 -13.98
C PRO A 271 28.79 -12.75 -13.82
N HIS A 272 27.59 -12.19 -13.70
CA HIS A 272 27.42 -10.77 -13.36
C HIS A 272 27.86 -10.49 -11.93
N PHE A 273 28.46 -9.33 -11.68
CA PHE A 273 28.80 -8.88 -10.31
C PHE A 273 28.02 -7.63 -9.96
N PHE A 274 27.07 -7.75 -9.04
CA PHE A 274 26.23 -6.64 -8.58
C PHE A 274 26.83 -6.01 -7.32
N THR A 275 27.67 -4.98 -7.52
CA THR A 275 28.40 -4.29 -6.44
C THR A 275 27.78 -2.94 -6.07
N GLY A 276 27.17 -2.23 -7.03
CA GLY A 276 26.52 -0.94 -6.81
C GLY A 276 24.99 -1.04 -6.79
N TYR A 277 24.36 -0.61 -5.69
CA TYR A 277 22.90 -0.62 -5.52
C TYR A 277 22.40 0.49 -4.60
N SER A 278 21.14 0.89 -4.76
CA SER A 278 20.45 1.85 -3.87
C SER A 278 19.63 1.17 -2.78
N SER A 279 19.14 -0.04 -3.02
CA SER A 279 18.34 -0.80 -2.05
C SER A 279 18.37 -2.29 -2.38
N HIS A 280 18.31 -3.15 -1.37
CA HIS A 280 18.14 -4.59 -1.58
C HIS A 280 17.35 -5.25 -0.44
N ASN A 281 16.69 -6.35 -0.77
CA ASN A 281 16.10 -7.32 0.14
C ASN A 281 16.67 -8.68 -0.22
N ILE A 282 17.62 -9.17 0.57
CA ILE A 282 18.27 -10.46 0.35
C ILE A 282 17.81 -11.48 1.41
N GLY A 283 17.63 -12.73 0.99
CA GLY A 283 17.29 -13.84 1.89
C GLY A 283 18.37 -14.07 2.94
N VAL A 284 17.96 -14.53 4.13
CA VAL A 284 18.91 -14.90 5.20
C VAL A 284 19.56 -16.26 4.89
N ASP A 285 18.75 -17.19 4.38
CA ASP A 285 19.15 -18.56 4.07
C ASP A 285 19.36 -18.75 2.56
N ASP A 286 20.26 -19.66 2.21
CA ASP A 286 20.43 -20.11 0.83
C ASP A 286 19.29 -21.06 0.45
N VAL A 287 18.81 -20.92 -0.77
CA VAL A 287 17.96 -21.89 -1.44
C VAL A 287 18.88 -22.94 -2.07
N VAL A 288 18.77 -24.18 -1.57
CA VAL A 288 19.48 -25.34 -2.11
C VAL A 288 18.45 -26.34 -2.58
N VAL A 289 18.40 -26.59 -3.89
CA VAL A 289 17.48 -27.59 -4.45
C VAL A 289 17.93 -28.98 -4.00
N THR A 290 17.12 -29.65 -3.18
CA THR A 290 17.46 -30.98 -2.62
C THR A 290 16.73 -32.13 -3.30
N GLY A 291 15.64 -31.84 -4.01
CA GLY A 291 14.86 -32.84 -4.70
C GLY A 291 13.90 -32.26 -5.73
N VAL A 292 13.38 -33.15 -6.58
CA VAL A 292 12.34 -32.88 -7.58
C VAL A 292 11.19 -33.85 -7.34
N SER A 293 9.96 -33.35 -7.43
CA SER A 293 8.75 -34.13 -7.34
C SER A 293 7.93 -33.93 -8.61
N VAL A 294 7.57 -35.02 -9.28
CA VAL A 294 6.80 -35.02 -10.52
C VAL A 294 5.49 -35.74 -10.27
N LYS A 295 4.39 -35.05 -10.55
CA LYS A 295 3.04 -35.58 -10.37
C LYS A 295 2.27 -35.48 -11.68
N THR A 296 1.47 -36.51 -11.99
CA THR A 296 0.57 -36.44 -13.14
C THR A 296 -0.49 -35.35 -12.90
N LYS A 297 -1.21 -34.96 -13.96
CA LYS A 297 -2.35 -34.05 -13.84
C LYS A 297 -3.46 -34.59 -12.91
N GLU A 298 -3.52 -35.91 -12.69
CA GLU A 298 -4.51 -36.55 -11.82
C GLU A 298 -4.22 -36.24 -10.34
N ARG A 299 -5.24 -35.77 -9.62
CA ARG A 299 -5.07 -35.28 -8.25
C ARG A 299 -4.61 -36.34 -7.24
N ASP A 300 -5.02 -37.60 -7.42
CA ASP A 300 -4.71 -38.68 -6.48
C ASP A 300 -3.45 -39.48 -6.87
N SER A 301 -2.76 -39.09 -7.95
CA SER A 301 -1.55 -39.80 -8.35
C SER A 301 -0.44 -39.62 -7.33
N GLU A 302 0.28 -40.70 -7.07
CA GLU A 302 1.49 -40.66 -6.29
C GLU A 302 2.57 -39.88 -7.05
N SER A 303 3.30 -39.02 -6.35
CA SER A 303 4.41 -38.29 -6.95
C SER A 303 5.62 -39.21 -7.12
N ALA A 304 6.21 -39.20 -8.31
CA ALA A 304 7.56 -39.70 -8.50
C ALA A 304 8.56 -38.66 -7.97
N SER A 305 9.60 -39.11 -7.26
CA SER A 305 10.56 -38.20 -6.64
C SER A 305 11.99 -38.59 -6.98
N SER A 306 12.87 -37.59 -7.03
CA SER A 306 14.31 -37.76 -7.12
C SER A 306 14.98 -36.83 -6.10
N GLY A 307 15.99 -37.33 -5.37
CA GLY A 307 16.67 -36.57 -4.32
C GLY A 307 16.10 -36.76 -2.91
N SER A 308 16.30 -35.75 -2.06
CA SER A 308 15.97 -35.77 -0.64
C SER A 308 15.01 -34.65 -0.22
N SER A 309 14.36 -34.82 0.94
CA SER A 309 13.45 -33.82 1.51
C SER A 309 14.18 -32.50 1.81
N GLY A 310 13.58 -31.37 1.44
CA GLY A 310 14.19 -30.05 1.66
C GLY A 310 13.49 -28.99 0.82
N TYR A 311 14.20 -28.40 -0.13
CA TYR A 311 13.61 -27.54 -1.14
C TYR A 311 13.29 -28.39 -2.38
N ILE A 312 11.99 -28.62 -2.61
CA ILE A 312 11.49 -29.46 -3.69
C ILE A 312 10.99 -28.59 -4.83
N ILE A 313 11.48 -28.86 -6.04
CA ILE A 313 10.88 -28.35 -7.27
C ILE A 313 9.75 -29.31 -7.65
N ALA A 314 8.52 -28.80 -7.66
CA ALA A 314 7.33 -29.57 -7.99
C ALA A 314 6.93 -29.34 -9.46
N ILE A 315 6.77 -30.42 -10.20
CA ILE A 315 6.25 -30.45 -11.57
C ILE A 315 4.85 -31.03 -11.50
N GLU A 316 3.86 -30.17 -11.74
CA GLU A 316 2.43 -30.49 -11.60
C GLU A 316 1.65 -29.93 -12.79
N ASN A 317 0.43 -30.43 -12.99
CA ASN A 317 -0.50 -29.95 -14.03
C ASN A 317 0.01 -30.03 -15.47
N ASN A 318 1.00 -30.87 -15.72
CA ASN A 318 1.52 -31.13 -17.07
C ASN A 318 0.86 -32.37 -17.66
N PRO A 319 0.07 -32.24 -18.74
CA PRO A 319 -0.68 -33.36 -19.29
C PRO A 319 0.20 -34.35 -20.08
N PHE A 320 1.45 -34.01 -20.39
CA PHE A 320 2.42 -34.93 -20.99
C PHE A 320 3.08 -35.86 -19.95
N VAL A 321 2.91 -35.57 -18.66
CA VAL A 321 3.34 -36.43 -17.55
C VAL A 321 2.27 -37.49 -17.31
N THR A 322 2.65 -38.74 -17.52
CA THR A 322 1.82 -39.94 -17.35
C THR A 322 2.44 -40.86 -16.30
N GLU A 323 1.66 -41.81 -15.79
CA GLU A 323 2.14 -42.82 -14.84
C GLU A 323 3.37 -43.60 -15.36
N ASN A 324 3.44 -43.84 -16.66
CA ASN A 324 4.53 -44.59 -17.28
C ASN A 324 5.83 -43.79 -17.40
N ASN A 325 5.78 -42.45 -17.42
CA ASN A 325 6.95 -41.62 -17.69
C ASN A 325 7.36 -40.70 -16.51
N LYS A 326 6.52 -40.52 -15.49
CA LYS A 326 6.76 -39.59 -14.38
C LYS A 326 8.09 -39.84 -13.65
N GLN A 327 8.50 -41.10 -13.45
CA GLN A 327 9.76 -41.42 -12.77
C GLN A 327 10.98 -41.07 -13.63
N ALA A 328 10.94 -41.37 -14.93
CA ALA A 328 12.01 -41.01 -15.84
C ALA A 328 12.21 -39.49 -15.93
N ILE A 329 11.11 -38.73 -15.93
CA ILE A 329 11.14 -37.27 -15.87
C ILE A 329 11.73 -36.79 -14.54
N ALA A 330 11.30 -37.35 -13.40
CA ALA A 330 11.83 -37.00 -12.08
C ALA A 330 13.34 -37.25 -11.98
N ASP A 331 13.82 -38.39 -12.48
CA ASP A 331 15.25 -38.75 -12.46
C ASP A 331 16.08 -37.84 -13.37
N PHE A 332 15.56 -37.50 -14.55
CA PHE A 332 16.21 -36.57 -15.47
C PHE A 332 16.35 -35.18 -14.86
N LEU A 333 15.25 -34.63 -14.33
CA LEU A 333 15.23 -33.31 -13.70
C LEU A 333 16.09 -33.30 -12.42
N GLY A 334 16.05 -34.39 -11.64
CA GLY A 334 16.87 -34.55 -10.44
C GLY A 334 18.37 -34.41 -10.74
N LYS A 335 18.87 -35.07 -11.80
CA LYS A 335 20.27 -34.96 -12.22
C LYS A 335 20.70 -33.54 -12.60
N ARG A 336 19.77 -32.71 -13.09
CA ARG A 336 20.07 -31.35 -13.57
C ARG A 336 19.91 -30.28 -12.49
N LEU A 337 18.89 -30.41 -11.64
CA LEU A 337 18.43 -29.34 -10.78
C LEU A 337 18.91 -29.49 -9.33
N ILE A 338 19.14 -30.72 -8.86
CA ILE A 338 19.59 -30.95 -7.47
C ILE A 338 21.02 -30.42 -7.29
N GLY A 339 21.24 -29.71 -6.19
CA GLY A 339 22.53 -29.11 -5.86
C GLY A 339 22.68 -27.65 -6.28
N ILE A 340 21.76 -27.12 -7.10
CA ILE A 340 21.74 -25.69 -7.42
C ILE A 340 21.54 -24.90 -6.12
N LYS A 341 22.46 -23.99 -5.85
CA LYS A 341 22.52 -23.14 -4.66
C LYS A 341 22.52 -21.67 -5.05
N PHE A 342 21.56 -20.91 -4.52
CA PHE A 342 21.44 -19.47 -4.75
C PHE A 342 20.68 -18.82 -3.60
N ARG A 343 20.56 -17.49 -3.61
CA ARG A 343 19.85 -16.74 -2.58
C ARG A 343 18.73 -15.89 -3.19
N THR A 344 17.59 -15.84 -2.52
CA THR A 344 16.50 -14.95 -2.95
C THR A 344 16.93 -13.50 -2.84
N LEU A 345 16.62 -12.70 -3.86
CA LEU A 345 17.02 -11.30 -3.91
C LEU A 345 15.93 -10.47 -4.59
N THR A 346 15.72 -9.25 -4.08
CA THR A 346 15.15 -8.14 -4.86
C THR A 346 16.04 -6.93 -4.63
N ALA A 347 16.67 -6.40 -5.68
CA ALA A 347 17.59 -5.27 -5.56
C ALA A 347 17.37 -4.22 -6.65
N SER A 348 17.62 -2.96 -6.28
CA SER A 348 17.71 -1.83 -7.20
C SER A 348 19.19 -1.54 -7.42
N VAL A 349 19.74 -2.09 -8.50
CA VAL A 349 21.17 -2.05 -8.85
C VAL A 349 21.45 -0.96 -9.88
N LEU A 350 22.71 -0.55 -9.98
CA LEU A 350 23.15 0.34 -11.06
C LEU A 350 22.74 -0.26 -12.40
N SER A 351 22.24 0.59 -13.30
CA SER A 351 21.73 0.12 -14.58
C SER A 351 22.85 -0.51 -15.41
N ASP A 352 22.57 -1.69 -15.96
CA ASP A 352 23.46 -2.41 -16.87
C ASP A 352 22.58 -3.12 -17.91
N PRO A 353 22.52 -2.60 -19.16
CA PRO A 353 21.69 -3.18 -20.20
C PRO A 353 22.18 -4.55 -20.69
N SER A 354 23.40 -4.99 -20.34
CA SER A 354 23.91 -6.32 -20.74
C SER A 354 23.26 -7.47 -19.96
N VAL A 355 22.61 -7.17 -18.84
CA VAL A 355 21.92 -8.15 -17.97
C VAL A 355 20.56 -8.53 -18.58
N GLU A 356 20.29 -9.84 -18.64
CA GLU A 356 19.02 -10.41 -19.10
C GLU A 356 18.46 -11.39 -18.05
N ALA A 357 17.13 -11.58 -18.03
CA ALA A 357 16.54 -12.64 -17.22
C ALA A 357 17.02 -14.02 -17.70
N GLY A 358 17.35 -14.92 -16.80
CA GLY A 358 18.03 -16.19 -17.12
C GLY A 358 19.56 -16.13 -17.05
N ASP A 359 20.15 -14.96 -16.83
CA ASP A 359 21.56 -14.85 -16.46
C ASP A 359 21.80 -15.23 -14.99
N VAL A 360 23.06 -15.42 -14.62
CA VAL A 360 23.51 -15.69 -13.25
C VAL A 360 24.48 -14.62 -12.77
N GLY A 361 24.59 -14.43 -11.46
CA GLY A 361 25.54 -13.47 -10.91
C GLY A 361 25.81 -13.65 -9.42
N PHE A 362 26.67 -12.78 -8.90
CA PHE A 362 26.95 -12.62 -7.48
C PHE A 362 26.48 -11.25 -7.01
N PHE A 363 25.72 -11.24 -5.92
CA PHE A 363 25.32 -10.01 -5.25
C PHE A 363 26.23 -9.72 -4.06
N TYR A 364 26.86 -8.54 -4.05
CA TYR A 364 27.75 -8.12 -2.98
C TYR A 364 26.99 -7.39 -1.88
N ALA A 365 26.88 -7.98 -0.68
CA ALA A 365 26.23 -7.33 0.45
C ALA A 365 27.22 -6.49 1.27
N LEU A 366 26.71 -5.51 2.03
CA LEU A 366 27.52 -4.61 2.87
C LEU A 366 28.36 -5.34 3.94
N ASN A 367 28.05 -6.61 4.22
CA ASN A 367 28.84 -7.46 5.13
C ASN A 367 30.10 -8.05 4.47
N HIS A 368 30.48 -7.59 3.28
CA HIS A 368 31.59 -8.07 2.46
C HIS A 368 31.45 -9.51 1.96
N ASN A 369 30.26 -10.12 2.07
CA ASN A 369 29.98 -11.42 1.47
C ASN A 369 29.35 -11.26 0.09
N TYR A 370 29.67 -12.21 -0.80
CA TYR A 370 29.01 -12.37 -2.09
C TYR A 370 28.04 -13.55 -2.01
N TYR A 371 26.87 -13.41 -2.63
CA TYR A 371 25.84 -14.45 -2.67
C TYR A 371 25.47 -14.79 -4.11
N PRO A 372 25.47 -16.09 -4.50
CA PRO A 372 25.04 -16.50 -5.83
C PRO A 372 23.55 -16.20 -6.02
N VAL A 373 23.20 -15.63 -7.18
CA VAL A 373 21.83 -15.27 -7.54
C VAL A 373 21.51 -15.73 -8.96
N LEU A 374 20.30 -16.26 -9.14
CA LEU A 374 19.71 -16.53 -10.45
C LEU A 374 18.88 -15.30 -10.84
N VAL A 375 19.20 -14.61 -11.93
CA VAL A 375 18.49 -13.40 -12.33
C VAL A 375 17.17 -13.80 -13.00
N SER A 376 16.12 -13.99 -12.21
CA SER A 376 14.82 -14.47 -12.70
C SER A 376 13.97 -13.38 -13.35
N SER A 377 14.19 -12.11 -12.97
CA SER A 377 13.58 -10.95 -13.62
C SER A 377 14.51 -9.76 -13.64
N VAL A 378 14.42 -8.96 -14.69
CA VAL A 378 15.06 -7.66 -14.85
C VAL A 378 14.00 -6.62 -15.25
N THR A 379 13.97 -5.51 -14.53
CA THR A 379 13.29 -4.29 -14.99
C THR A 379 14.34 -3.22 -15.26
N PHE A 380 14.55 -2.91 -16.53
CA PHE A 380 15.36 -1.76 -16.94
C PHE A 380 14.48 -0.52 -17.06
N SER A 381 14.92 0.63 -16.57
CA SER A 381 14.17 1.90 -16.67
C SER A 381 15.10 3.07 -16.96
N ALA A 382 14.70 3.93 -17.90
CA ALA A 382 15.53 5.04 -18.33
C ALA A 382 15.79 6.06 -17.22
N GLY A 383 17.07 6.45 -17.07
CA GLY A 383 17.51 7.44 -16.09
C GLY A 383 17.35 7.02 -14.62
N GLY A 384 17.23 5.72 -14.32
CA GLY A 384 17.07 5.20 -12.96
C GLY A 384 17.96 3.99 -12.67
N TYR A 385 17.76 3.41 -11.47
CA TYR A 385 18.30 2.10 -11.11
C TYR A 385 17.52 1.00 -11.83
N MET A 386 18.21 -0.04 -12.25
CA MET A 386 17.62 -1.28 -12.75
C MET A 386 17.18 -2.14 -11.57
N LYS A 387 16.02 -2.80 -11.67
CA LYS A 387 15.60 -3.77 -10.65
C LYS A 387 15.91 -5.18 -11.12
N ILE A 388 16.56 -5.96 -10.26
CA ILE A 388 16.80 -7.39 -10.48
C ILE A 388 16.13 -8.21 -9.39
N ARG A 389 15.71 -9.42 -9.74
CA ARG A 389 15.22 -10.40 -8.77
C ARG A 389 15.87 -11.75 -8.96
N SER A 390 16.01 -12.44 -7.83
CA SER A 390 16.21 -13.88 -7.77
C SER A 390 15.04 -14.48 -7.00
N SER A 391 14.04 -14.93 -7.77
CA SER A 391 12.77 -15.42 -7.24
C SER A 391 12.90 -16.88 -6.80
N ALA A 392 12.45 -17.15 -5.59
CA ALA A 392 12.18 -18.48 -5.06
C ALA A 392 11.32 -18.36 -3.81
N LYS A 393 10.66 -19.46 -3.42
CA LYS A 393 10.06 -19.55 -2.09
C LYS A 393 11.19 -19.65 -1.06
N THR A 394 10.97 -19.21 0.17
CA THR A 394 11.89 -19.57 1.25
C THR A 394 11.79 -21.08 1.52
N PRO A 395 12.86 -21.75 2.00
CA PRO A 395 12.80 -23.18 2.31
C PRO A 395 11.63 -23.56 3.24
N ALA A 396 11.30 -22.71 4.21
CA ALA A 396 10.14 -22.91 5.09
C ALA A 396 8.80 -22.84 4.34
N ARG A 397 8.64 -21.88 3.41
CA ARG A 397 7.42 -21.75 2.59
C ARG A 397 7.30 -22.87 1.54
N ASN A 398 8.42 -23.34 0.99
CA ASN A 398 8.43 -24.45 0.04
C ASN A 398 7.96 -25.77 0.70
N LYS A 399 8.24 -25.96 1.99
CA LYS A 399 7.73 -27.10 2.78
C LYS A 399 6.27 -26.96 3.21
N ALA A 400 5.69 -25.76 3.17
CA ALA A 400 4.34 -25.52 3.68
C ALA A 400 3.28 -26.00 2.67
N VAL A 401 2.47 -26.99 3.09
CA VAL A 401 1.34 -27.50 2.31
C VAL A 401 0.29 -26.39 2.18
N THR A 402 0.19 -25.80 1.00
CA THR A 402 -0.79 -24.75 0.71
C THR A 402 -1.71 -25.24 -0.41
N TYR A 403 -2.99 -25.46 -0.10
CA TYR A 403 -3.96 -25.91 -1.09
C TYR A 403 -4.36 -24.72 -2.00
N SER A 404 -4.04 -24.82 -3.29
CA SER A 404 -4.47 -23.83 -4.29
C SER A 404 -6.00 -23.70 -4.32
N GLU A 405 -6.50 -22.55 -4.78
CA GLU A 405 -7.95 -22.34 -4.93
C GLU A 405 -8.57 -23.29 -5.96
N GLU A 406 -7.85 -23.65 -7.04
CA GLU A 406 -8.30 -24.72 -7.95
C GLU A 406 -8.30 -26.08 -7.24
N THR A 407 -7.39 -26.27 -6.29
CA THR A 407 -7.37 -27.47 -5.45
C THR A 407 -8.62 -27.59 -4.61
N ARG A 408 -9.02 -26.53 -3.92
CA ARG A 408 -10.26 -26.52 -3.15
C ARG A 408 -11.50 -26.64 -4.05
N ASN A 409 -11.54 -25.91 -5.16
CA ASN A 409 -12.71 -25.91 -6.06
C ASN A 409 -12.96 -27.26 -6.73
N TYR A 410 -11.92 -27.99 -7.14
CA TYR A 410 -12.09 -29.32 -7.75
C TYR A 410 -12.28 -30.42 -6.70
N VAL A 411 -11.78 -30.31 -5.45
CA VAL A 411 -12.14 -31.28 -4.40
C VAL A 411 -13.64 -31.14 -4.16
N ASP A 412 -14.13 -29.91 -4.09
CA ASP A 412 -15.56 -29.64 -3.96
C ASP A 412 -16.36 -30.11 -5.18
N LEU A 413 -15.85 -29.94 -6.41
CA LEU A 413 -16.51 -30.40 -7.63
C LEU A 413 -16.54 -31.94 -7.73
N ARG A 414 -15.43 -32.62 -7.44
CA ARG A 414 -15.35 -34.09 -7.41
C ARG A 414 -16.19 -34.66 -6.29
N ASN A 415 -16.19 -34.06 -5.10
CA ASN A 415 -17.07 -34.46 -4.02
C ASN A 415 -18.55 -34.26 -4.40
N LYS A 416 -18.89 -33.21 -5.18
CA LYS A 416 -20.25 -33.00 -5.69
C LYS A 416 -20.62 -34.03 -6.77
N ILE A 417 -19.75 -34.28 -7.76
CA ILE A 417 -19.99 -35.26 -8.84
C ILE A 417 -20.02 -36.69 -8.30
N ALA A 418 -19.11 -37.04 -7.38
CA ALA A 418 -19.10 -38.33 -6.71
C ALA A 418 -20.32 -38.49 -5.81
N ALA A 419 -20.71 -37.47 -5.04
CA ALA A 419 -21.94 -37.54 -4.25
C ALA A 419 -23.19 -37.67 -5.13
N GLU A 420 -23.25 -36.98 -6.27
CA GLU A 420 -24.36 -37.09 -7.24
C GLU A 420 -24.42 -38.46 -7.91
N LYS A 421 -23.27 -38.98 -8.39
CA LYS A 421 -23.16 -40.35 -8.93
C LYS A 421 -23.50 -41.40 -7.89
N THR A 422 -22.94 -41.31 -6.68
CA THR A 422 -23.22 -42.26 -5.59
C THR A 422 -24.69 -42.21 -5.16
N LEU A 423 -25.33 -41.04 -5.11
CA LEU A 423 -26.76 -40.96 -4.80
C LEU A 423 -27.62 -41.59 -5.90
N ARG A 424 -27.25 -41.37 -7.16
CA ARG A 424 -27.90 -41.98 -8.33
C ARG A 424 -27.69 -43.50 -8.36
N GLU A 425 -26.47 -43.97 -8.14
CA GLU A 425 -26.10 -45.38 -8.04
C GLU A 425 -26.87 -46.05 -6.89
N ILE A 426 -27.01 -45.41 -5.71
CA ILE A 426 -27.83 -45.93 -4.61
C ILE A 426 -29.32 -46.02 -4.99
N GLN A 427 -29.86 -45.06 -5.77
CA GLN A 427 -31.25 -45.12 -6.23
C GLN A 427 -31.47 -46.17 -7.32
N GLU A 428 -30.52 -46.32 -8.25
CA GLU A 428 -30.51 -47.36 -9.27
C GLU A 428 -30.31 -48.75 -8.66
N GLU A 429 -29.47 -48.89 -7.65
CA GLU A 429 -29.27 -50.11 -6.86
C GLU A 429 -30.56 -50.48 -6.11
N LYS A 430 -31.18 -49.54 -5.39
CA LYS A 430 -32.48 -49.80 -4.73
C LYS A 430 -33.58 -50.20 -5.71
N LEU A 431 -33.59 -49.63 -6.91
CA LEU A 431 -34.51 -50.02 -7.98
C LEU A 431 -34.19 -51.43 -8.50
N ASN A 432 -32.92 -51.73 -8.77
CA ASN A 432 -32.48 -53.05 -9.22
C ASN A 432 -32.74 -54.14 -8.18
N ASP A 433 -32.50 -53.85 -6.91
CA ASP A 433 -32.82 -54.75 -5.80
C ASP A 433 -34.32 -55.02 -5.74
N ALA A 434 -35.15 -53.98 -5.85
CA ALA A 434 -36.60 -54.15 -5.91
C ALA A 434 -37.02 -55.01 -7.12
N LEU A 435 -36.42 -54.80 -8.30
CA LEU A 435 -36.73 -55.58 -9.50
C LEU A 435 -36.29 -57.05 -9.38
N ASN A 436 -35.11 -57.31 -8.80
CA ASN A 436 -34.55 -58.66 -8.69
C ASN A 436 -35.13 -59.49 -7.54
N SER A 437 -35.65 -58.83 -6.49
CA SER A 437 -36.30 -59.49 -5.34
C SER A 437 -37.81 -59.69 -5.51
N SER A 438 -38.41 -59.15 -6.58
CA SER A 438 -39.85 -59.23 -6.82
C SER A 438 -40.28 -60.53 -7.51
N ALA A 439 -41.40 -61.10 -7.08
CA ALA A 439 -42.09 -62.17 -7.81
C ALA A 439 -42.72 -61.66 -9.11
N GLY A 440 -42.97 -62.55 -10.07
CA GLY A 440 -43.65 -62.21 -11.32
C GLY A 440 -45.09 -61.71 -11.08
N LEU A 441 -45.58 -60.85 -11.98
CA LEU A 441 -46.94 -60.30 -11.91
C LEU A 441 -47.96 -61.23 -12.57
N TYR A 442 -49.14 -61.34 -11.97
CA TYR A 442 -50.33 -61.94 -12.55
C TYR A 442 -51.20 -60.86 -13.19
N THR A 443 -51.92 -61.23 -14.25
CA THR A 443 -52.81 -60.32 -14.98
C THR A 443 -54.25 -60.78 -14.85
N THR A 444 -55.15 -59.86 -14.46
CA THR A 444 -56.60 -60.05 -14.52
C THR A 444 -57.20 -59.01 -15.46
N ILE A 445 -58.04 -59.47 -16.38
CA ILE A 445 -58.74 -58.61 -17.35
C ILE A 445 -60.22 -58.61 -16.99
N GLU A 446 -60.73 -57.45 -16.61
CA GLU A 446 -62.15 -57.22 -16.40
C GLU A 446 -62.76 -56.74 -17.73
N LYS A 447 -63.57 -57.60 -18.36
CA LYS A 447 -64.20 -57.30 -19.66
C LYS A 447 -65.52 -56.56 -19.44
N GLY A 448 -65.60 -55.30 -19.87
CA GLY A 448 -66.81 -54.48 -19.84
C GLY A 448 -67.35 -54.17 -21.24
N ASN A 449 -68.57 -53.61 -21.30
CA ASN A 449 -69.21 -53.19 -22.56
C ASN A 449 -68.56 -51.94 -23.21
N THR A 450 -67.71 -51.23 -22.46
CA THR A 450 -67.07 -49.96 -22.88
C THR A 450 -65.55 -50.09 -23.06
N GLY A 451 -64.98 -51.29 -22.89
CA GLY A 451 -63.54 -51.55 -22.94
C GLY A 451 -63.08 -52.52 -21.84
N ASN A 452 -61.81 -52.90 -21.87
CA ASN A 452 -61.20 -53.76 -20.87
C ASN A 452 -60.47 -52.93 -19.80
N ILE A 453 -60.59 -53.33 -18.53
CA ILE A 453 -59.74 -52.83 -17.43
C ILE A 453 -58.68 -53.89 -17.14
N TYR A 454 -57.43 -53.46 -16.99
CA TYR A 454 -56.30 -54.34 -16.73
C TYR A 454 -55.83 -54.17 -15.29
N TYR A 455 -55.63 -55.28 -14.60
CA TYR A 455 -55.02 -55.35 -13.28
C TYR A 455 -53.75 -56.19 -13.35
N PHE A 456 -52.61 -55.64 -12.93
CA PHE A 456 -51.39 -56.40 -12.65
C PHE A 456 -51.18 -56.48 -11.15
N HIS A 457 -50.96 -57.67 -10.63
CA HIS A 457 -50.98 -57.89 -9.18
C HIS A 457 -50.06 -59.04 -8.75
N ASN A 458 -49.68 -59.08 -7.47
CA ASN A 458 -48.56 -59.90 -6.98
C ASN A 458 -48.95 -61.30 -6.46
N HIS A 459 -50.25 -61.63 -6.38
CA HIS A 459 -50.76 -62.96 -6.05
C HIS A 459 -51.56 -63.56 -7.20
N LYS A 460 -51.87 -64.86 -7.13
CA LYS A 460 -52.61 -65.55 -8.20
C LYS A 460 -54.02 -64.98 -8.39
N ASP A 461 -54.70 -64.68 -7.29
CA ASP A 461 -56.05 -64.15 -7.26
C ASP A 461 -56.02 -62.67 -6.86
N LEU A 462 -56.74 -61.81 -7.60
CA LEU A 462 -56.73 -60.36 -7.40
C LEU A 462 -57.21 -59.94 -6.00
N SER A 463 -58.11 -60.71 -5.37
CA SER A 463 -58.63 -60.44 -4.02
C SER A 463 -57.58 -60.59 -2.92
N ASP A 464 -56.52 -61.35 -3.19
CA ASP A 464 -55.48 -61.71 -2.22
C ASP A 464 -54.21 -60.88 -2.44
N SER A 465 -54.22 -59.99 -3.43
CA SER A 465 -53.09 -59.15 -3.80
C SER A 465 -53.08 -57.83 -3.05
N ASP A 466 -51.95 -57.50 -2.44
CA ASP A 466 -51.73 -56.21 -1.79
C ASP A 466 -51.15 -55.16 -2.76
N ILE A 467 -50.32 -55.59 -3.72
CA ILE A 467 -49.77 -54.73 -4.77
C ILE A 467 -50.66 -54.87 -6.01
N VAL A 468 -51.32 -53.77 -6.38
CA VAL A 468 -52.23 -53.74 -7.53
C VAL A 468 -51.92 -52.55 -8.42
N TRP A 469 -51.71 -52.83 -9.70
CA TRP A 469 -51.58 -51.83 -10.76
C TRP A 469 -52.83 -51.90 -11.61
N LYS A 470 -53.64 -50.84 -11.59
CA LYS A 470 -54.87 -50.76 -12.37
C LYS A 470 -54.68 -49.82 -13.54
N MET A 471 -55.11 -50.23 -14.72
CA MET A 471 -55.08 -49.41 -15.94
C MET A 471 -56.47 -49.38 -16.57
N THR A 472 -56.92 -48.16 -16.88
CA THR A 472 -58.21 -47.84 -17.52
C THR A 472 -57.96 -46.99 -18.76
N SER A 473 -59.03 -46.56 -19.47
CA SER A 473 -58.87 -45.63 -20.59
C SER A 473 -58.35 -44.25 -20.17
N GLU A 474 -58.55 -43.84 -18.90
CA GLU A 474 -58.30 -42.47 -18.44
C GLU A 474 -57.08 -42.34 -17.51
N ALA A 475 -56.60 -43.44 -16.92
CA ALA A 475 -55.51 -43.40 -15.96
C ALA A 475 -54.90 -44.77 -15.70
N TRP A 476 -53.68 -44.76 -15.15
CA TRP A 476 -53.11 -45.89 -14.44
C TRP A 476 -52.70 -45.49 -13.01
N GLY A 477 -52.81 -46.44 -12.09
CA GLY A 477 -52.47 -46.23 -10.69
C GLY A 477 -51.88 -47.46 -10.04
N VAL A 478 -51.07 -47.22 -9.01
CA VAL A 478 -50.46 -48.24 -8.15
C VAL A 478 -51.05 -48.14 -6.75
N SER A 479 -51.34 -49.31 -6.19
CA SER A 479 -51.81 -49.51 -4.83
C SER A 479 -50.88 -50.48 -4.12
N THR A 480 -50.68 -50.27 -2.82
CA THR A 480 -49.95 -51.19 -1.92
C THR A 480 -50.80 -51.70 -0.75
N ASP A 481 -52.13 -51.58 -0.82
CA ASP A 481 -53.09 -52.02 0.20
C ASP A 481 -54.29 -52.81 -0.36
N GLY A 482 -54.11 -53.43 -1.53
CA GLY A 482 -55.12 -54.25 -2.21
C GLY A 482 -56.20 -53.46 -2.95
N GLY A 483 -55.86 -52.27 -3.43
CA GLY A 483 -56.73 -51.43 -4.26
C GLY A 483 -57.63 -50.49 -3.46
N LYS A 484 -57.34 -50.27 -2.17
CA LYS A 484 -58.11 -49.37 -1.30
C LYS A 484 -57.63 -47.93 -1.45
N THR A 485 -56.32 -47.71 -1.59
CA THR A 485 -55.71 -46.40 -1.86
C THR A 485 -54.70 -46.46 -2.99
N TRP A 486 -54.55 -45.35 -3.72
CA TRP A 486 -53.65 -45.23 -4.86
C TRP A 486 -52.54 -44.24 -4.51
N ASN A 487 -51.33 -44.77 -4.26
CA ASN A 487 -50.20 -43.98 -3.75
C ASN A 487 -49.28 -43.43 -4.86
N GLY A 488 -49.53 -43.80 -6.11
CA GLY A 488 -48.89 -43.20 -7.29
C GLY A 488 -49.64 -43.55 -8.57
N GLY A 489 -49.47 -42.75 -9.62
CA GLY A 489 -50.15 -42.95 -10.90
C GLY A 489 -50.12 -41.72 -11.79
N MET A 490 -50.72 -41.86 -12.98
CA MET A 490 -50.85 -40.77 -13.95
C MET A 490 -52.18 -40.86 -14.71
N THR A 491 -52.82 -39.72 -14.94
CA THR A 491 -53.99 -39.61 -15.83
C THR A 491 -53.57 -39.43 -17.29
N VAL A 492 -54.49 -39.62 -18.23
CA VAL A 492 -54.26 -39.32 -19.67
C VAL A 492 -53.99 -37.83 -19.93
N ASP A 493 -54.42 -36.97 -19.02
CA ASP A 493 -54.17 -35.53 -19.06
C ASP A 493 -52.76 -35.15 -18.53
N GLY A 494 -52.00 -36.12 -18.03
CA GLY A 494 -50.63 -35.94 -17.53
C GLY A 494 -50.52 -35.56 -16.05
N ASP A 495 -51.63 -35.50 -15.32
CA ASP A 495 -51.61 -35.30 -13.87
C ASP A 495 -50.92 -36.49 -13.20
N THR A 496 -49.80 -36.22 -12.55
CA THR A 496 -48.95 -37.26 -11.96
C THR A 496 -48.95 -37.15 -10.44
N ILE A 497 -49.24 -38.27 -9.77
CA ILE A 497 -49.07 -38.39 -8.32
C ILE A 497 -47.80 -39.20 -8.08
N THR A 498 -46.81 -38.57 -7.46
CA THR A 498 -45.57 -39.24 -7.04
C THR A 498 -45.11 -38.74 -5.68
N ARG A 499 -44.44 -39.61 -4.93
CA ARG A 499 -43.80 -39.29 -3.65
C ARG A 499 -42.38 -38.72 -3.82
N ILE A 500 -41.67 -39.17 -4.85
CA ILE A 500 -40.30 -38.72 -5.19
C ILE A 500 -40.24 -38.56 -6.70
N LEU A 501 -39.82 -37.39 -7.17
CA LEU A 501 -39.53 -37.13 -8.58
C LEU A 501 -38.02 -36.93 -8.74
N THR A 502 -37.33 -37.98 -9.19
CA THR A 502 -35.91 -37.89 -9.61
C THR A 502 -35.88 -37.67 -11.13
N ALA A 503 -35.41 -36.51 -11.59
CA ALA A 503 -35.35 -36.14 -13.00
C ALA A 503 -34.04 -35.42 -13.34
N THR A 504 -33.54 -35.57 -14.57
CA THR A 504 -32.32 -34.87 -15.06
C THR A 504 -32.49 -33.35 -15.07
N GLY A 505 -33.72 -32.88 -15.27
CA GLY A 505 -34.08 -31.47 -15.21
C GLY A 505 -35.59 -31.29 -15.23
N ILE A 506 -36.06 -30.14 -14.76
CA ILE A 506 -37.46 -29.72 -14.81
C ILE A 506 -37.52 -28.43 -15.62
N ASN A 507 -38.05 -28.49 -16.84
CA ASN A 507 -38.34 -27.32 -17.64
C ASN A 507 -39.83 -27.03 -17.54
N ALA A 508 -40.20 -25.90 -16.94
CA ALA A 508 -41.59 -25.52 -16.73
C ALA A 508 -41.72 -24.00 -16.71
N ASP A 509 -42.80 -23.49 -17.32
CA ASP A 509 -43.15 -22.06 -17.24
C ASP A 509 -43.58 -21.65 -15.82
N TRP A 510 -44.06 -22.61 -15.04
CA TRP A 510 -44.61 -22.42 -13.70
C TRP A 510 -44.26 -23.59 -12.78
N ILE A 511 -43.76 -23.27 -11.58
CA ILE A 511 -43.52 -24.22 -10.50
C ILE A 511 -44.15 -23.64 -9.24
N LYS A 512 -45.25 -24.24 -8.78
CA LYS A 512 -45.87 -23.90 -7.49
C LYS A 512 -45.44 -24.93 -6.45
N THR A 513 -44.60 -24.51 -5.52
CA THR A 513 -43.98 -25.40 -4.52
C THR A 513 -43.87 -24.71 -3.16
N GLY A 514 -43.46 -25.45 -2.13
CA GLY A 514 -43.17 -24.93 -0.79
C GLY A 514 -41.76 -24.35 -0.71
N LYS A 515 -40.74 -25.21 -0.56
CA LYS A 515 -39.35 -24.78 -0.39
C LYS A 515 -38.46 -25.37 -1.48
N ILE A 516 -37.76 -24.51 -2.21
CA ILE A 516 -36.68 -24.90 -3.13
C ILE A 516 -35.37 -24.72 -2.37
N GLN A 517 -34.62 -25.79 -2.15
CA GLN A 517 -33.39 -25.75 -1.35
C GLN A 517 -32.29 -26.60 -1.97
N ASP A 518 -31.04 -26.20 -1.74
CA ASP A 518 -29.90 -27.05 -2.05
C ASP A 518 -29.80 -28.25 -1.08
N THR A 519 -29.03 -29.25 -1.47
CA THR A 519 -28.82 -30.47 -0.67
C THR A 519 -28.14 -30.22 0.67
N LYS A 520 -27.45 -29.08 0.82
CA LYS A 520 -26.74 -28.69 2.04
C LYS A 520 -27.57 -27.77 2.95
N SER A 521 -28.81 -27.45 2.57
CA SER A 521 -29.70 -26.51 3.28
C SER A 521 -29.09 -25.11 3.52
N LYS A 522 -28.11 -24.69 2.72
CA LYS A 522 -27.44 -23.39 2.86
C LYS A 522 -28.06 -22.30 2.01
N ASN A 523 -28.65 -22.70 0.88
CA ASN A 523 -29.29 -21.81 -0.06
C ASN A 523 -30.73 -22.29 -0.27
N TYR A 524 -31.69 -21.40 -0.07
CA TYR A 524 -33.09 -21.75 -0.30
C TYR A 524 -33.96 -20.54 -0.62
N TRP A 525 -35.06 -20.84 -1.29
CA TRP A 525 -36.22 -19.97 -1.37
C TRP A 525 -37.41 -20.71 -0.74
N ASP A 526 -37.91 -20.18 0.37
CA ASP A 526 -39.15 -20.63 0.99
C ASP A 526 -40.31 -19.80 0.44
N MET A 527 -41.11 -20.41 -0.44
CA MET A 527 -42.26 -19.77 -1.08
C MET A 527 -43.48 -19.68 -0.15
N ASN A 528 -43.46 -20.38 1.00
CA ASN A 528 -44.53 -20.25 2.00
C ASN A 528 -44.35 -18.98 2.84
N THR A 529 -43.11 -18.61 3.15
CA THR A 529 -42.78 -17.44 3.99
C THR A 529 -42.28 -16.24 3.19
N GLY A 530 -41.80 -16.45 1.97
CA GLY A 530 -41.13 -15.44 1.15
C GLY A 530 -39.64 -15.25 1.47
N GLU A 531 -39.06 -16.07 2.35
CA GLU A 531 -37.65 -15.96 2.72
C GLU A 531 -36.73 -16.48 1.61
N PHE A 532 -35.76 -15.65 1.22
CA PHE A 532 -34.72 -16.00 0.27
C PHE A 532 -33.35 -15.91 0.95
N GLN A 533 -32.66 -17.03 1.09
CA GLN A 533 -31.38 -17.15 1.78
C GLN A 533 -30.28 -17.63 0.83
N LEU A 534 -29.15 -16.92 0.84
CA LEU A 534 -27.91 -17.29 0.16
C LEU A 534 -26.73 -17.29 1.13
N ALA A 535 -25.89 -18.31 1.05
CA ALA A 535 -24.61 -18.32 1.76
C ALA A 535 -23.67 -17.24 1.20
N SER A 536 -22.80 -16.69 2.04
CA SER A 536 -21.88 -15.60 1.69
C SER A 536 -20.91 -15.93 0.55
N THR A 537 -20.66 -17.22 0.30
CA THR A 537 -19.78 -17.73 -0.75
C THR A 537 -20.46 -17.87 -2.11
N VAL A 538 -21.79 -17.73 -2.19
CA VAL A 538 -22.51 -17.78 -3.47
C VAL A 538 -22.14 -16.57 -4.32
N THR A 539 -21.97 -16.79 -5.62
CA THR A 539 -21.75 -15.73 -6.60
C THR A 539 -23.07 -15.34 -7.26
N VAL A 540 -23.32 -14.03 -7.39
CA VAL A 540 -24.44 -13.45 -8.14
C VAL A 540 -23.81 -12.53 -9.20
N GLY A 541 -24.04 -12.83 -10.48
CA GLY A 541 -23.42 -12.07 -11.58
C GLY A 541 -21.88 -12.11 -11.57
N GLY A 542 -21.28 -13.26 -11.20
CA GLY A 542 -19.82 -13.45 -11.17
C GLY A 542 -19.10 -12.87 -9.94
N LYS A 543 -19.82 -12.26 -8.99
CA LYS A 543 -19.24 -11.70 -7.75
C LYS A 543 -19.84 -12.38 -6.52
N THR A 544 -19.04 -12.60 -5.48
CA THR A 544 -19.58 -13.10 -4.21
C THR A 544 -20.55 -12.08 -3.60
N VAL A 545 -21.54 -12.53 -2.83
CA VAL A 545 -22.45 -11.63 -2.09
C VAL A 545 -21.67 -10.61 -1.24
N SER A 546 -20.55 -11.03 -0.65
CA SER A 546 -19.64 -10.13 0.08
C SER A 546 -18.99 -9.08 -0.84
N LYS A 547 -18.54 -9.46 -2.05
CA LYS A 547 -17.94 -8.53 -3.01
C LYS A 547 -18.97 -7.55 -3.57
N ILE A 548 -20.22 -7.98 -3.78
CA ILE A 548 -21.32 -7.08 -4.19
C ILE A 548 -21.57 -6.02 -3.12
N ALA A 549 -21.64 -6.42 -1.85
CA ALA A 549 -21.80 -5.49 -0.74
C ALA A 549 -20.61 -4.51 -0.67
N SER A 550 -19.38 -5.00 -0.78
CA SER A 550 -18.18 -4.14 -0.77
C SER A 550 -18.11 -3.21 -1.99
N ASP A 551 -18.47 -3.68 -3.18
CA ASP A 551 -18.47 -2.86 -4.40
C ASP A 551 -19.54 -1.77 -4.33
N ALA A 552 -20.72 -2.04 -3.77
CA ALA A 552 -21.75 -1.04 -3.57
C ALA A 552 -21.30 0.09 -2.62
N VAL A 553 -20.49 -0.25 -1.61
CA VAL A 553 -19.86 0.73 -0.70
C VAL A 553 -18.73 1.48 -1.39
N ASN A 554 -17.83 0.79 -2.07
CA ASN A 554 -16.69 1.40 -2.76
C ASN A 554 -17.09 2.30 -3.95
N ALA A 555 -18.23 2.00 -4.58
CA ALA A 555 -18.78 2.82 -5.66
C ALA A 555 -19.43 4.14 -5.18
N GLN A 556 -19.55 4.35 -3.85
CA GLN A 556 -20.07 5.61 -3.34
C GLN A 556 -19.08 6.74 -3.59
N THR A 557 -19.48 7.73 -4.39
CA THR A 557 -18.71 8.96 -4.58
C THR A 557 -18.88 9.91 -3.40
N GLN A 558 -17.94 10.83 -3.20
CA GLN A 558 -18.07 11.89 -2.18
C GLN A 558 -19.37 12.69 -2.35
N ARG A 559 -19.81 12.91 -3.60
CA ARG A 559 -21.09 13.57 -3.91
C ARG A 559 -22.30 12.71 -3.50
N SER A 560 -22.25 11.40 -3.71
CA SER A 560 -23.31 10.46 -3.25
C SER A 560 -23.45 10.49 -1.73
N ILE A 561 -22.32 10.45 -1.02
CA ILE A 561 -22.27 10.52 0.45
C ILE A 561 -22.82 11.87 0.94
N PHE A 562 -22.35 12.98 0.35
CA PHE A 562 -22.85 14.32 0.65
C PHE A 562 -24.36 14.44 0.44
N ASN A 563 -24.88 13.97 -0.69
CA ASN A 563 -26.30 14.03 -1.00
C ASN A 563 -27.16 13.19 -0.04
N LYS A 564 -26.68 12.03 0.40
CA LYS A 564 -27.37 11.22 1.41
C LYS A 564 -27.42 11.92 2.78
N LEU A 565 -26.36 12.66 3.15
CA LEU A 565 -26.27 13.37 4.43
C LEU A 565 -26.98 14.72 4.44
N THR A 566 -27.19 15.34 3.28
CA THR A 566 -27.74 16.70 3.15
C THR A 566 -29.09 16.75 2.44
N ASN A 567 -29.73 15.59 2.20
CA ASN A 567 -30.92 15.48 1.36
C ASN A 567 -30.73 16.18 0.01
N ASN A 568 -29.76 15.72 -0.78
CA ASN A 568 -29.38 16.28 -2.08
C ASN A 568 -29.06 17.78 -2.02
N GLY A 569 -28.42 18.24 -0.94
CA GLY A 569 -28.07 19.65 -0.75
C GLY A 569 -29.23 20.56 -0.33
N GLN A 570 -30.45 20.04 -0.12
CA GLN A 570 -31.56 20.84 0.43
C GLN A 570 -31.37 21.17 1.91
N THR A 571 -30.57 20.39 2.63
CA THR A 571 -30.23 20.61 4.04
C THR A 571 -28.83 21.21 4.12
N GLN A 572 -28.71 22.40 4.72
CA GLN A 572 -27.40 23.00 5.02
C GLN A 572 -26.62 22.08 5.98
N GLY A 573 -25.40 21.67 5.64
CA GLY A 573 -24.69 20.62 6.37
C GLY A 573 -23.16 20.57 6.17
N ILE A 574 -22.59 19.39 6.41
CA ILE A 574 -21.15 19.10 6.41
C ILE A 574 -20.66 18.91 4.96
N TYR A 575 -19.59 19.60 4.55
CA TYR A 575 -18.98 19.42 3.23
C TYR A 575 -17.45 19.39 3.29
N LEU A 576 -16.82 18.79 2.27
CA LEU A 576 -15.35 18.69 2.13
C LEU A 576 -14.87 19.55 0.96
N SER A 577 -13.82 20.33 1.17
CA SER A 577 -13.17 21.16 0.14
C SER A 577 -11.68 21.28 0.47
N ASP A 578 -10.81 21.08 -0.52
CA ASP A 578 -9.35 21.11 -0.37
C ASP A 578 -8.81 20.22 0.76
N GLY A 579 -9.41 19.04 0.95
CA GLY A 579 -9.05 18.09 2.00
C GLY A 579 -9.46 18.52 3.42
N LYS A 580 -10.26 19.59 3.56
CA LYS A 580 -10.73 20.11 4.85
C LYS A 580 -12.24 19.94 4.99
N LEU A 581 -12.67 19.57 6.19
CA LEU A 581 -14.09 19.39 6.55
C LEU A 581 -14.66 20.73 7.03
N TYR A 582 -15.72 21.19 6.38
CA TYR A 582 -16.46 22.41 6.71
C TYR A 582 -17.82 22.04 7.29
N VAL A 583 -18.22 22.72 8.36
CA VAL A 583 -19.48 22.49 9.08
C VAL A 583 -20.24 23.80 9.14
N ASN A 584 -21.53 23.77 8.78
CA ASN A 584 -22.41 24.92 8.94
C ASN A 584 -22.59 25.26 10.43
N ALA A 585 -22.29 26.51 10.82
CA ALA A 585 -22.31 26.96 12.21
C ALA A 585 -23.67 27.51 12.68
N SER A 586 -24.64 27.71 11.79
CA SER A 586 -25.89 28.42 12.07
C SER A 586 -26.83 27.68 13.04
N TYR A 587 -26.66 26.36 13.18
CA TYR A 587 -27.49 25.51 14.04
C TYR A 587 -26.68 24.68 15.04
N ILE A 588 -25.41 25.04 15.26
CA ILE A 588 -24.56 24.32 16.20
C ILE A 588 -25.03 24.62 17.63
N GLY A 589 -25.82 23.70 18.21
CA GLY A 589 -26.08 23.63 19.65
C GLY A 589 -24.87 23.05 20.37
N THR A 590 -23.86 23.86 20.64
CA THR A 590 -22.61 23.43 21.28
C THR A 590 -22.45 24.00 22.68
N GLY A 591 -21.82 23.25 23.57
CA GLY A 591 -21.44 23.72 24.91
C GLY A 591 -20.12 24.49 24.91
N GLU A 592 -19.06 23.92 24.34
CA GLU A 592 -17.73 24.53 24.26
C GLU A 592 -17.13 24.46 22.86
N LEU A 593 -16.53 25.57 22.41
CA LEU A 593 -15.67 25.63 21.23
C LEU A 593 -14.24 25.93 21.66
N CYS A 594 -13.26 25.09 21.30
CA CYS A 594 -11.87 25.25 21.73
C CYS A 594 -10.84 24.80 20.69
N ASP A 595 -9.63 25.38 20.73
CA ASP A 595 -8.48 24.83 20.00
C ASP A 595 -8.02 23.49 20.61
N LYS A 596 -7.22 22.71 19.85
CA LYS A 596 -6.74 21.37 20.25
C LYS A 596 -6.04 21.36 21.62
N SER A 597 -5.35 22.44 21.96
CA SER A 597 -4.62 22.59 23.22
C SER A 597 -5.43 23.35 24.29
N ARG A 598 -6.69 23.72 23.99
CA ARG A 598 -7.65 24.40 24.87
C ARG A 598 -7.11 25.69 25.50
N ASN A 599 -6.35 26.44 24.72
CA ASN A 599 -5.80 27.74 25.06
C ASN A 599 -6.80 28.88 24.83
N THR A 600 -7.73 28.74 23.89
CA THR A 600 -8.88 29.63 23.68
C THR A 600 -10.14 28.79 23.72
N VAL A 601 -11.06 29.11 24.63
CA VAL A 601 -12.31 28.37 24.82
C VAL A 601 -13.46 29.37 24.90
N PHE A 602 -14.47 29.15 24.06
CA PHE A 602 -15.75 29.82 24.19
C PHE A 602 -16.77 28.82 24.73
N ASN A 603 -17.10 28.94 26.02
CA ASN A 603 -18.06 28.09 26.69
C ASN A 603 -19.41 28.81 26.74
N LEU A 604 -20.28 28.44 25.82
CA LEU A 604 -21.58 29.06 25.59
C LEU A 604 -22.62 28.63 26.63
N SER A 605 -22.40 27.49 27.31
CA SER A 605 -23.26 27.05 28.41
C SER A 605 -23.11 27.91 29.67
N THR A 606 -21.95 28.55 29.85
CA THR A 606 -21.65 29.40 31.03
C THR A 606 -21.46 30.88 30.67
N GLY A 607 -21.46 31.23 29.39
CA GLY A 607 -21.26 32.60 28.91
C GLY A 607 -19.81 33.09 29.05
N THR A 608 -18.83 32.19 29.14
CA THR A 608 -17.44 32.54 29.43
C THR A 608 -16.53 32.41 28.20
N PHE A 609 -15.68 33.42 28.03
CA PHE A 609 -14.59 33.41 27.05
C PHE A 609 -13.23 33.38 27.78
N THR A 610 -12.44 32.33 27.53
CA THR A 610 -11.15 32.12 28.21
C THR A 610 -10.01 32.07 27.19
N MET A 611 -8.94 32.85 27.43
CA MET A 611 -7.69 32.82 26.63
C MET A 611 -6.46 32.71 27.55
N LYS A 612 -5.75 31.57 27.48
CA LYS A 612 -4.55 31.23 28.29
C LYS A 612 -3.24 31.70 27.66
N LYS A 613 -3.19 31.82 26.32
CA LYS A 613 -2.04 32.27 25.51
C LYS A 613 -2.53 32.92 24.21
N GLY A 614 -1.88 34.02 23.80
CA GLY A 614 -2.31 34.89 22.69
C GLY A 614 -2.68 36.29 23.17
N SER A 615 -2.71 37.28 22.28
CA SER A 615 -3.27 38.59 22.56
C SER A 615 -4.72 38.63 22.07
N ILE A 616 -5.63 39.12 22.93
CA ILE A 616 -6.86 39.72 22.41
C ILE A 616 -6.42 41.08 21.88
N ASN A 617 -5.92 41.09 20.64
CA ASN A 617 -5.74 42.33 19.91
C ASN A 617 -7.13 42.85 19.58
N ILE A 618 -7.71 43.66 20.48
CA ILE A 618 -8.88 44.48 20.13
C ILE A 618 -8.48 45.69 19.27
N GLY A 619 -7.27 45.69 18.70
CA GLY A 619 -6.44 46.88 18.64
C GLY A 619 -5.74 47.11 19.99
N GLY A 620 -5.52 48.37 20.36
CA GLY A 620 -4.67 48.72 21.51
C GLY A 620 -5.26 48.71 22.93
N GLY A 621 -6.17 47.83 23.38
CA GLY A 621 -6.75 47.92 24.76
C GLY A 621 -7.40 46.68 25.41
N ARG A 622 -8.10 46.81 26.57
CA ARG A 622 -8.86 45.71 27.25
C ARG A 622 -10.16 46.18 27.92
N PHE A 623 -11.26 45.42 27.73
CA PHE A 623 -12.63 45.63 28.24
C PHE A 623 -13.23 44.30 28.73
N VAL A 624 -13.75 44.23 29.98
CA VAL A 624 -14.46 43.05 30.55
C VAL A 624 -15.62 43.48 31.44
N VAL A 625 -16.85 43.07 31.12
CA VAL A 625 -18.08 43.34 31.90
C VAL A 625 -18.49 42.09 32.68
N ASP A 626 -18.89 42.25 33.94
CA ASP A 626 -19.37 41.16 34.80
C ASP A 626 -20.90 40.96 34.74
N SER A 627 -21.41 39.95 35.46
CA SER A 627 -22.82 39.53 35.47
C SER A 627 -23.80 40.52 36.09
N SER A 628 -23.30 41.48 36.87
CA SER A 628 -24.07 42.62 37.40
C SER A 628 -23.86 43.88 36.54
N GLY A 629 -23.06 43.77 35.47
CA GLY A 629 -22.76 44.82 34.51
C GLY A 629 -21.47 45.59 34.77
N TYR A 630 -20.63 45.21 35.75
CA TYR A 630 -19.42 45.97 36.07
C TYR A 630 -18.28 45.67 35.11
N LEU A 631 -17.85 46.73 34.45
CA LEU A 631 -16.67 46.75 33.60
C LEU A 631 -15.38 46.85 34.42
N THR A 632 -14.37 46.07 34.08
CA THR A 632 -12.99 46.26 34.52
C THR A 632 -12.06 46.39 33.31
N ALA A 633 -11.21 47.42 33.35
CA ALA A 633 -10.11 47.67 32.44
C ALA A 633 -8.83 48.01 33.24
N ARG A 634 -7.64 47.61 32.77
CA ARG A 634 -6.33 47.84 33.43
C ARG A 634 -5.21 48.05 32.40
N GLY A 635 -4.18 48.81 32.78
CA GLY A 635 -3.13 49.26 31.86
C GLY A 635 -3.62 50.35 30.91
N VAL A 636 -4.71 51.01 31.28
CA VAL A 636 -5.34 52.03 30.48
C VAL A 636 -4.53 53.31 30.64
N SER A 637 -3.82 53.74 29.60
CA SER A 637 -3.50 55.16 29.48
C SER A 637 -4.81 55.89 29.24
N LEU A 638 -5.42 56.38 30.32
CA LEU A 638 -6.57 57.26 30.25
C LEU A 638 -6.04 58.66 29.93
N SER A 639 -6.10 59.08 28.67
CA SER A 639 -5.92 60.48 28.32
C SER A 639 -7.18 61.25 28.74
N GLY A 640 -7.35 61.56 30.04
CA GLY A 640 -8.55 62.24 30.54
C GLY A 640 -8.86 61.98 32.02
N SER A 641 -10.05 62.42 32.44
CA SER A 641 -10.48 62.46 33.84
C SER A 641 -11.05 61.12 34.33
N LEU A 642 -10.84 60.79 35.61
CA LEU A 642 -11.47 59.65 36.27
C LEU A 642 -12.49 60.16 37.29
N ARG A 643 -13.80 59.91 37.07
CA ARG A 643 -14.89 60.30 37.98
C ARG A 643 -15.60 59.07 38.52
N THR A 644 -15.75 59.01 39.84
CA THR A 644 -16.53 57.98 40.55
C THR A 644 -17.72 58.66 41.23
N VAL A 645 -18.92 58.15 41.00
CA VAL A 645 -20.18 58.73 41.51
C VAL A 645 -20.87 57.71 42.41
N SER A 646 -21.38 58.17 43.54
CA SER A 646 -22.25 57.39 44.43
C SER A 646 -23.40 58.25 44.91
N GLY A 647 -24.62 57.94 44.48
CA GLY A 647 -25.78 58.82 44.66
C GLY A 647 -25.57 60.17 43.97
N SER A 648 -25.84 61.27 44.67
CA SER A 648 -25.60 62.65 44.20
C SER A 648 -24.22 63.22 44.57
N THR A 649 -23.33 62.38 45.13
CA THR A 649 -21.93 62.75 45.42
C THR A 649 -20.96 62.15 44.42
N PHE A 650 -19.85 62.85 44.18
CA PHE A 650 -18.81 62.36 43.30
C PHE A 650 -17.40 62.73 43.79
N THR A 651 -16.43 61.92 43.35
CA THR A 651 -15.00 62.17 43.49
C THR A 651 -14.36 62.01 42.12
N GLU A 652 -13.56 62.99 41.70
CA GLU A 652 -12.93 62.93 40.38
C GLU A 652 -11.54 63.54 40.30
N LEU A 653 -10.74 62.99 39.40
CA LEU A 653 -9.45 63.52 38.98
C LEU A 653 -9.65 64.28 37.65
N TYR A 654 -9.68 65.61 37.68
CA TYR A 654 -9.97 66.48 36.52
C TYR A 654 -8.85 67.52 36.36
N ASN A 655 -8.20 67.56 35.19
CA ASN A 655 -7.03 68.43 34.91
C ASN A 655 -5.88 68.32 35.94
N GLY A 656 -5.61 67.13 36.47
CA GLY A 656 -4.52 66.88 37.42
C GLY A 656 -4.83 67.25 38.88
N ILE A 657 -6.02 67.82 39.15
CA ILE A 657 -6.48 68.15 40.49
C ILE A 657 -7.54 67.14 40.91
N LEU A 658 -7.40 66.61 42.12
CA LEU A 658 -8.42 65.79 42.74
C LEU A 658 -9.47 66.71 43.37
N ARG A 659 -10.75 66.57 42.97
CA ARG A 659 -11.87 67.35 43.52
C ARG A 659 -13.05 66.46 43.87
N ALA A 660 -13.83 66.91 44.85
CA ALA A 660 -15.07 66.26 45.26
C ALA A 660 -16.19 67.29 45.43
N GLY A 661 -17.42 66.86 45.19
CA GLY A 661 -18.57 67.75 45.19
C GLY A 661 -19.90 67.03 45.23
N TYR A 662 -20.96 67.83 45.09
CA TYR A 662 -22.34 67.36 45.15
C TYR A 662 -23.13 67.98 44.00
N THR A 663 -23.98 67.16 43.37
CA THR A 663 -24.84 67.58 42.26
C THR A 663 -26.26 67.79 42.76
N SER A 664 -26.81 69.00 42.59
CA SER A 664 -28.20 69.32 42.96
C SER A 664 -28.85 70.20 41.90
N GLY A 665 -30.12 69.91 41.56
CA GLY A 665 -30.86 70.63 40.52
C GLY A 665 -30.26 70.55 39.11
N GLY A 666 -29.34 69.60 38.88
CA GLY A 666 -28.60 69.46 37.61
C GLY A 666 -27.32 70.31 37.51
N SER A 667 -26.88 70.96 38.59
CA SER A 667 -25.60 71.70 38.66
C SER A 667 -24.67 71.13 39.74
N ASP A 668 -23.36 71.06 39.46
CA ASP A 668 -22.33 70.58 40.38
C ASP A 668 -21.81 71.73 41.23
N THR A 669 -21.87 71.60 42.56
CA THR A 669 -21.19 72.52 43.49
C THR A 669 -19.93 71.83 44.03
N ILE A 670 -18.78 72.47 43.88
CA ILE A 670 -17.48 71.95 44.36
C ILE A 670 -17.27 72.37 45.82
N HIS A 671 -16.99 71.42 46.70
CA HIS A 671 -16.75 71.70 48.12
C HIS A 671 -15.28 71.53 48.55
N GLY A 672 -14.40 70.96 47.72
CA GLY A 672 -12.95 70.85 48.03
C GLY A 672 -12.05 70.42 46.86
N THR A 673 -10.79 70.86 46.90
CA THR A 673 -9.72 70.60 45.90
C THR A 673 -8.39 70.25 46.57
N PHE A 674 -7.64 69.28 46.02
CA PHE A 674 -6.32 68.83 46.48
C PHE A 674 -5.33 68.71 45.29
N ASP A 675 -4.15 69.33 45.39
CA ASP A 675 -3.07 69.32 44.38
C ASP A 675 -1.84 68.56 44.93
N ALA A 676 -1.32 67.61 44.15
CA ALA A 676 -0.29 66.66 44.57
C ALA A 676 0.83 66.49 43.53
N SER A 677 1.20 67.55 42.81
CA SER A 677 2.32 67.50 41.85
C SER A 677 3.69 67.52 42.57
N ALA A 678 4.54 66.53 42.26
CA ALA A 678 5.94 66.46 42.70
C ALA A 678 6.87 66.96 41.58
N GLN A 679 7.82 67.85 41.88
CA GLN A 679 8.82 68.32 40.92
C GLN A 679 10.23 67.84 41.30
N TYR A 680 11.02 67.48 40.29
CA TYR A 680 12.39 66.99 40.42
C TYR A 680 13.38 68.10 40.03
N GLU A 681 13.98 68.74 41.02
CA GLU A 681 15.04 69.74 40.83
C GLU A 681 16.23 69.42 41.74
N GLY A 682 17.46 69.55 41.21
CA GLY A 682 18.67 69.43 42.02
C GLY A 682 18.97 68.05 42.62
N ASN A 683 18.42 66.97 42.07
CA ASN A 683 18.59 65.57 42.53
C ASN A 683 17.90 65.21 43.86
N GLN A 684 16.81 65.89 44.23
CA GLN A 684 15.87 65.42 45.26
C GLN A 684 14.40 65.57 44.79
N ASN A 685 13.49 64.74 45.32
CA ASN A 685 12.05 64.85 45.08
C ASN A 685 11.42 65.82 46.08
N CYS A 686 10.73 66.86 45.60
CA CYS A 686 10.02 67.83 46.44
C CYS A 686 8.49 67.70 46.26
N VAL A 687 7.74 67.69 47.36
CA VAL A 687 6.26 67.80 47.40
C VAL A 687 5.91 69.09 48.15
N SER A 688 5.07 69.95 47.58
CA SER A 688 4.60 71.19 48.24
C SER A 688 3.10 71.13 48.50
N LEU A 689 2.68 71.44 49.74
CA LEU A 689 1.28 71.56 50.14
C LEU A 689 0.96 73.05 50.35
N LEU A 690 0.19 73.65 49.44
CA LEU A 690 -0.22 75.05 49.55
C LEU A 690 -1.75 75.15 49.76
N ALA A 691 -2.18 75.49 50.98
CA ALA A 691 -3.58 75.83 51.26
C ALA A 691 -3.80 77.33 51.00
N LYS A 692 -4.63 77.66 49.99
CA LYS A 692 -4.80 79.04 49.51
C LYS A 692 -5.63 79.94 50.45
N THR A 693 -6.29 79.39 51.47
CA THR A 693 -6.93 80.13 52.58
C THR A 693 -7.07 79.24 53.83
N GLY A 694 -6.17 79.36 54.81
CA GLY A 694 -6.32 78.78 56.15
C GLY A 694 -5.35 77.63 56.50
N PHE A 695 -4.93 77.61 57.76
CA PHE A 695 -3.89 76.76 58.34
C PHE A 695 -4.19 75.24 58.28
N LEU A 696 -3.14 74.45 58.05
CA LEU A 696 -3.15 72.99 58.14
C LEU A 696 -3.30 72.55 59.61
N VAL A 697 -4.37 71.84 59.95
CA VAL A 697 -4.61 71.26 61.29
C VAL A 697 -4.48 69.75 61.22
N LEU A 698 -3.51 69.18 61.94
CA LEU A 698 -3.39 67.73 62.20
C LEU A 698 -3.93 67.46 63.61
N GLY A 699 -5.05 66.76 63.73
CA GLY A 699 -5.80 66.63 64.98
C GLY A 699 -5.39 65.42 65.85
N GLY A 700 -5.11 65.68 67.13
CA GLY A 700 -4.97 64.70 68.20
C GLY A 700 -4.12 65.22 69.36
N THR A 701 -4.60 65.13 70.60
CA THR A 701 -3.94 65.62 71.82
C THR A 701 -2.50 65.10 71.98
N GLY A 702 -1.51 65.96 71.71
CA GLY A 702 -0.09 65.66 71.89
C GLY A 702 0.79 66.73 71.24
N THR A 703 1.50 67.46 72.08
CA THR A 703 2.67 68.35 71.85
C THR A 703 3.16 68.57 70.41
N ILE A 704 3.28 69.84 70.00
CA ILE A 704 3.97 70.26 68.77
C ILE A 704 5.48 70.30 69.06
N TRP A 705 6.28 69.59 68.27
CA TRP A 705 7.74 69.59 68.38
C TRP A 705 8.33 70.38 67.20
N PHE A 706 9.18 71.35 67.51
CA PHE A 706 10.06 72.02 66.56
C PHE A 706 11.51 71.67 66.95
N THR A 707 12.34 71.25 65.99
CA THR A 707 13.75 70.89 66.25
C THR A 707 14.69 71.54 65.25
N ASP A 708 15.87 71.97 65.73
CA ASP A 708 17.09 72.21 64.95
C ASP A 708 18.33 71.39 65.52
N ASN A 709 18.94 70.43 64.76
CA ASN A 709 20.36 69.94 64.57
C ASN A 709 21.52 70.85 64.98
N SER A 710 21.36 71.71 65.96
CA SER A 710 22.43 72.08 66.90
C SER A 710 22.65 71.18 68.13
N GLY A 711 21.61 70.48 68.64
CA GLY A 711 21.51 69.86 70.02
C GLY A 711 21.76 70.73 71.30
N THR A 712 20.77 71.47 71.88
CA THR A 712 20.78 72.55 72.95
C THR A 712 19.98 73.86 72.62
N GLY A 713 18.66 73.84 72.87
CA GLY A 713 17.81 75.04 72.98
C GLY A 713 16.32 74.83 72.72
N TYR A 714 15.58 74.22 73.67
CA TYR A 714 14.13 73.97 73.58
C TYR A 714 13.30 75.20 73.97
N ALA A 715 12.25 75.52 73.20
CA ALA A 715 11.13 76.32 73.70
C ALA A 715 9.92 75.40 73.93
N TRP A 716 9.56 75.15 75.19
CA TRP A 716 8.32 74.49 75.61
C TRP A 716 7.43 75.51 76.34
N GLY A 717 6.13 75.48 76.05
CA GLY A 717 5.09 76.10 76.86
C GLY A 717 4.10 75.04 77.33
N TRP A 718 3.64 75.14 78.57
CA TRP A 718 2.54 74.33 79.09
C TRP A 718 1.29 75.19 79.34
N VAL A 719 0.13 74.54 79.27
CA VAL A 719 -1.19 75.15 79.47
C VAL A 719 -1.83 74.49 80.69
N ASN A 720 -1.87 75.18 81.82
CA ASN A 720 -2.54 74.70 83.05
C ASN A 720 -3.66 75.67 83.46
N SER A 721 -4.46 75.33 84.49
CA SER A 721 -5.64 76.11 84.95
C SER A 721 -5.39 77.59 85.25
N ASP A 722 -4.11 77.98 85.35
CA ASP A 722 -3.66 79.31 85.74
C ASP A 722 -2.81 79.99 84.62
N GLY A 723 -2.75 79.45 83.39
CA GLY A 723 -2.30 80.17 82.17
C GLY A 723 -1.20 79.52 81.31
N LEU A 724 -0.91 80.16 80.16
CA LEU A 724 0.27 79.89 79.31
C LEU A 724 1.46 80.65 79.90
N HIS A 725 2.36 79.86 80.43
CA HIS A 725 3.55 80.30 81.11
C HIS A 725 4.71 79.65 80.38
N SER A 726 5.81 80.36 80.21
CA SER A 726 6.77 80.01 81.23
C SER A 726 6.79 81.16 82.21
N LYS A 727 6.60 80.84 83.49
CA LYS A 727 6.74 81.67 84.69
C LYS A 727 7.35 83.05 84.40
N ASN A 728 6.48 84.03 84.13
CA ASN A 728 6.72 85.47 84.19
C ASN A 728 8.21 85.87 84.22
N GLY A 729 8.74 86.38 83.12
CA GLY A 729 9.29 87.70 83.33
C GLY A 729 8.09 88.55 83.77
N ALA A 730 7.96 89.11 84.98
CA ALA A 730 9.06 89.83 85.60
C ALA A 730 9.85 90.53 84.48
N ASN A 731 11.05 90.99 84.74
CA ASN A 731 11.96 91.07 83.63
C ASN A 731 12.23 89.62 83.17
N ILE A 732 12.43 89.34 81.89
CA ILE A 732 13.73 88.70 81.68
C ILE A 732 14.65 89.82 81.20
N SER A 733 15.20 90.53 82.20
CA SER A 733 16.36 91.44 82.16
C SER A 733 17.63 90.70 81.78
N SER A 734 17.49 89.57 81.12
CA SER A 734 18.53 88.86 80.42
C SER A 734 17.90 87.78 79.56
N VAL A 735 18.02 88.02 78.26
CA VAL A 735 18.28 87.01 77.24
C VAL A 735 17.00 86.38 76.70
N LYS A 736 16.64 86.81 75.48
CA LYS A 736 17.29 86.52 74.17
C LYS A 736 17.08 85.06 73.80
N ILE A 737 16.72 84.88 72.53
CA ILE A 737 16.98 83.65 71.77
C ILE A 737 18.31 83.05 72.30
N PRO A 738 18.39 81.76 72.65
CA PRO A 738 19.72 81.15 72.79
C PRO A 738 20.54 81.57 71.58
N SER A 739 21.78 81.98 71.80
CA SER A 739 22.67 82.64 70.86
C SER A 739 23.14 81.74 69.70
N SER A 740 22.23 80.98 69.08
CA SER A 740 22.44 80.21 67.86
C SER A 740 21.11 79.81 67.22
N ILE A 741 20.84 80.29 65.99
CA ILE A 741 20.14 79.48 64.98
C ILE A 741 21.09 78.34 64.65
N ARG A 742 20.58 77.13 64.59
CA ARG A 742 21.40 75.95 64.34
C ARG A 742 21.20 75.53 62.90
N SER A 743 22.17 74.78 62.39
CA SER A 743 22.42 74.50 60.97
C SER A 743 21.31 73.73 60.23
N ASP A 744 20.09 73.70 60.73
CA ASP A 744 19.03 72.82 60.25
C ASP A 744 17.58 73.12 60.75
N GLY A 745 17.33 74.21 61.46
CA GLY A 745 16.12 75.00 61.21
C GLY A 745 14.75 74.53 61.74
N THR A 746 14.47 74.80 63.02
CA THR A 746 13.31 75.62 63.40
C THR A 746 13.66 76.54 64.57
N VAL A 747 13.30 77.82 64.45
CA VAL A 747 13.33 78.81 65.54
C VAL A 747 11.97 79.48 65.54
N GLU A 748 11.18 79.38 66.60
CA GLU A 748 10.01 80.25 66.77
C GLU A 748 10.25 81.27 67.89
N ALA A 749 10.15 82.52 67.48
CA ALA A 749 10.76 83.68 68.09
C ALA A 749 9.89 84.87 67.69
N TRP A 750 8.96 85.31 68.55
CA TRP A 750 8.29 86.60 68.34
C TRP A 750 9.24 87.72 68.73
N TYR A 751 9.77 88.42 67.73
CA TYR A 751 10.57 89.63 67.94
C TYR A 751 10.08 90.71 67.00
N SER A 752 9.65 91.82 67.60
CA SER A 752 9.36 93.07 66.92
C SER A 752 10.62 93.51 66.18
N CYS A 753 10.52 93.68 64.87
CA CYS A 753 11.60 94.20 64.06
C CYS A 753 11.50 95.72 63.96
N SER A 754 12.60 96.41 64.20
CA SER A 754 12.82 97.71 63.57
C SER A 754 14.28 97.82 63.12
N ILE A 755 14.46 98.22 61.86
CA ILE A 755 15.76 98.60 61.34
C ILE A 755 15.61 100.00 60.73
N VAL A 756 16.29 100.95 61.36
CA VAL A 756 16.61 102.27 60.80
C VAL A 756 18.13 102.37 60.90
N ASP A 757 18.79 102.67 59.78
CA ASP A 757 20.23 102.89 59.65
C ASP A 757 21.13 101.73 60.13
N GLY A 758 20.76 100.50 59.81
CA GLY A 758 21.68 99.35 59.85
C GLY A 758 22.02 98.78 61.24
N ILE A 759 21.28 99.15 62.29
CA ILE A 759 21.32 98.50 63.61
C ILE A 759 19.95 97.85 63.87
N VAL A 760 19.94 96.55 64.17
CA VAL A 760 18.70 95.82 64.55
C VAL A 760 18.38 96.15 66.01
N LYS A 761 17.23 96.76 66.27
CA LYS A 761 16.63 96.88 67.60
C LYS A 761 15.43 95.95 67.73
#